data_AF-A0A965VFT9-F1
#
_entry.id   AF-A0A965VFT9-F1
#
_cell.length_a   1.000
_cell.length_b   1.000
_cell.length_c   1.000
_cell.angle_alpha   90.00
_cell.angle_beta   90.00
_cell.angle_gamma   90.00
#
_symmetry.space_group_name_H-M   'P 1'
#
loop_
_entity.id
_entity.type
_entity.pdbx_description
1 polymer ?
#
loop_
_entity_poly.entity_id
_entity_poly.type
_entity_poly.pdbx_seq_one_letter_code
_entity_poly.pdbx_strand_id
1 'polypeptide(L)'
;ATAGTAAALVRQEAERAGLKPLEIDRPSPGRLRIVLFVDQEKGRLAAVLAPEGAAPRTAEVTVPPPARAASGRFRLSLSSGDLCLESLRVTPWKSAEPKLDEAGGTAIVGRDGRRIGAEIESFDKAAGQLVLRPGVGGPERLPIDSVDEITFATAAVQGDEEGPGPSVRVLRGSGGTLSGDLDHVDDEAVWLRRGGLDAPLAVPRSDILAITSLRSTATQRRLPGRNGEFRAAGVALRGCLVDGTPWNAGVAWQPQGSATASPLAAGPAGAATVEYVPRSSKAEPAGGMQIEVGGIGGIVNQDGAGFFVVTMLADDGAAARDGNLQPGDRLLAVRPREQGVYVDTKGLDADTVMNLLRGRVGTKVALRVTDNGGGNPREIILERGAIYVGGREVLERALQTHARLSAARVALPDGGRQFPSLAILRSGDVVPCAVEVMDGRGIRVRTPVADAGGETAVTVAAALLRAVELDPAAASRGIDRVRQERLLTVPRSQRDAPPTHLLRLRDGDYLRGRLESLDAETATIDVRGERKRLPRADVVRVIWLHPDDALPEAKGVDRHEEAGLLVQGVAASGRVTLVAERMEDNLIRGQSPAFGAGRIDVDGIERLLIGTAIAADGEELLYSQWRLRPAPEPKAASGGDGQPGTSGGK
;
A
#
# COMPACT_ATOMS: atom_id res chain seq x y z
N ALA A 1 -9.12 -32.60 -28.56
CA ALA A 1 -9.92 -33.04 -27.41
C ALA A 1 -9.75 -32.00 -26.30
N THR A 2 -10.73 -31.12 -26.13
CA THR A 2 -10.75 -30.07 -25.12
C THR A 2 -11.03 -30.70 -23.76
N ALA A 3 -10.04 -30.69 -22.86
CA ALA A 3 -10.23 -31.15 -21.48
C ALA A 3 -11.22 -30.19 -20.78
N GLY A 4 -12.41 -30.69 -20.45
CA GLY A 4 -13.37 -30.00 -19.60
C GLY A 4 -12.80 -29.78 -18.21
N THR A 5 -13.22 -28.72 -17.53
CA THR A 5 -12.83 -28.47 -16.15
C THR A 5 -13.61 -29.45 -15.26
N ALA A 6 -12.93 -30.41 -14.63
CA ALA A 6 -13.57 -31.39 -13.77
C ALA A 6 -13.96 -30.73 -12.44
N ALA A 7 -15.27 -30.67 -12.14
CA ALA A 7 -15.78 -30.33 -10.82
C ALA A 7 -16.28 -31.59 -10.11
N ALA A 8 -16.53 -31.48 -8.80
CA ALA A 8 -17.10 -32.57 -8.02
C ALA A 8 -18.10 -32.04 -7.00
N LEU A 9 -19.22 -32.75 -6.86
CA LEU A 9 -20.15 -32.60 -5.76
C LEU A 9 -19.67 -33.43 -4.58
N VAL A 10 -19.42 -32.79 -3.44
CA VAL A 10 -18.95 -33.45 -2.22
C VAL A 10 -19.95 -33.20 -1.10
N ARG A 11 -20.35 -34.28 -0.42
CA ARG A 11 -21.07 -34.20 0.86
C ARG A 11 -20.21 -34.85 1.93
N GLN A 12 -19.99 -34.14 3.04
CA GLN A 12 -19.23 -34.64 4.19
C GLN A 12 -20.08 -34.53 5.46
N GLU A 13 -20.13 -35.61 6.22
CA GLU A 13 -20.82 -35.74 7.51
C GLU A 13 -19.85 -36.39 8.50
N ALA A 14 -19.24 -35.59 9.39
CA ALA A 14 -18.17 -36.04 10.29
C ALA A 14 -17.06 -36.82 9.55
N GLU A 15 -16.89 -38.11 9.87
CA GLU A 15 -15.89 -39.01 9.29
C GLU A 15 -16.32 -39.65 7.96
N ARG A 16 -17.50 -39.32 7.44
CA ARG A 16 -18.02 -39.87 6.18
C ARG A 16 -18.05 -38.82 5.09
N ALA A 17 -17.65 -39.19 3.89
CA ALA A 17 -17.77 -38.34 2.72
C ALA A 17 -18.24 -39.15 1.52
N GLY A 18 -19.03 -38.51 0.67
CA GLY A 18 -19.38 -38.99 -0.65
C GLY A 18 -18.96 -37.95 -1.68
N LEU A 19 -18.54 -38.43 -2.86
CA LEU A 19 -18.11 -37.60 -3.96
C LEU A 19 -18.74 -38.09 -5.25
N LYS A 20 -19.24 -37.15 -6.06
CA LYS A 20 -19.69 -37.42 -7.42
C LYS A 20 -19.06 -36.41 -8.39
N PRO A 21 -18.39 -36.86 -9.47
CA PRO A 21 -17.92 -35.96 -10.52
C PRO A 21 -19.08 -35.19 -11.14
N LEU A 22 -18.82 -33.93 -11.47
CA LEU A 22 -19.74 -33.02 -12.16
C LEU A 22 -18.98 -32.36 -13.31
N GLU A 23 -19.36 -32.66 -14.54
CA GLU A 23 -18.72 -32.08 -15.72
C GLU A 23 -19.22 -30.65 -15.96
N ILE A 24 -18.31 -29.69 -15.86
CA ILE A 24 -18.57 -28.29 -16.18
C ILE A 24 -17.85 -27.98 -17.48
N ASP A 25 -18.63 -27.71 -18.53
CA ASP A 25 -18.07 -27.18 -19.77
C ASP A 25 -17.46 -25.79 -19.48
N ARG A 26 -16.39 -25.40 -20.17
CA ARG A 26 -15.83 -24.05 -20.01
C ARG A 26 -16.96 -23.03 -20.21
N PRO A 27 -17.33 -22.25 -19.19
CA PRO A 27 -18.50 -21.40 -19.28
C PRO A 27 -18.21 -20.27 -20.28
N SER A 28 -18.91 -20.23 -21.41
CA SER A 28 -19.07 -18.99 -22.19
C SER A 28 -20.41 -18.38 -21.75
N PRO A 29 -20.47 -17.22 -21.04
CA PRO A 29 -19.51 -16.13 -20.88
C PRO A 29 -18.95 -15.97 -19.44
N GLY A 30 -18.36 -17.01 -18.84
CA GLY A 30 -17.81 -16.94 -17.47
C GLY A 30 -18.85 -16.98 -16.34
N ARG A 31 -20.08 -17.41 -16.61
CA ARG A 31 -21.13 -17.62 -15.61
C ARG A 31 -21.45 -19.09 -15.44
N LEU A 32 -21.81 -19.46 -14.20
CA LEU A 32 -22.19 -20.81 -13.83
C LEU A 32 -23.48 -20.78 -13.02
N ARG A 33 -24.55 -21.42 -13.52
CA ARG A 33 -25.78 -21.64 -12.77
C ARG A 33 -25.81 -23.09 -12.28
N ILE A 34 -25.85 -23.25 -10.95
CA ILE A 34 -26.04 -24.55 -10.31
C ILE A 34 -27.29 -24.48 -9.45
N VAL A 35 -28.15 -25.49 -9.55
CA VAL A 35 -29.26 -25.70 -8.60
C VAL A 35 -28.90 -26.86 -7.69
N LEU A 36 -28.85 -26.59 -6.39
CA LEU A 36 -28.56 -27.58 -5.36
C LEU A 36 -29.86 -28.02 -4.67
N PHE A 37 -30.10 -29.32 -4.63
CA PHE A 37 -31.17 -29.96 -3.88
C PHE A 37 -30.58 -30.58 -2.62
N VAL A 38 -31.01 -30.11 -1.45
CA VAL A 38 -30.48 -30.53 -0.16
C VAL A 38 -31.61 -31.16 0.66
N ASP A 39 -31.52 -32.46 0.89
CA ASP A 39 -32.38 -33.19 1.83
C ASP A 39 -31.52 -33.63 3.02
N GLN A 40 -31.76 -32.95 4.16
CA GLN A 40 -31.01 -33.17 5.38
C GLN A 40 -31.46 -34.43 6.13
N GLU A 41 -32.73 -34.82 5.98
CA GLU A 41 -33.31 -35.97 6.68
C GLU A 41 -32.86 -37.29 6.06
N LYS A 42 -32.71 -37.32 4.73
CA LYS A 42 -32.23 -38.51 4.00
C LYS A 42 -30.74 -38.47 3.70
N GLY A 43 -30.04 -37.40 4.05
CA GLY A 43 -28.62 -37.25 3.77
C GLY A 43 -28.28 -37.10 2.28
N ARG A 44 -29.25 -36.65 1.48
CA ARG A 44 -29.16 -36.57 0.02
C ARG A 44 -28.79 -35.16 -0.45
N LEU A 45 -27.85 -35.07 -1.37
CA LEU A 45 -27.41 -33.83 -2.01
C LEU A 45 -27.35 -34.07 -3.52
N ALA A 46 -28.06 -33.26 -4.30
CA ALA A 46 -27.96 -33.28 -5.75
C ALA A 46 -27.64 -31.90 -6.31
N ALA A 47 -26.87 -31.87 -7.40
CA ALA A 47 -26.55 -30.69 -8.17
C ALA A 47 -27.07 -30.88 -9.59
N VAL A 48 -27.82 -29.91 -10.09
CA VAL A 48 -28.28 -29.87 -11.48
C VAL A 48 -27.69 -28.65 -12.16
N LEU A 49 -27.00 -28.89 -13.27
CA LEU A 49 -26.50 -27.89 -14.21
C LEU A 49 -27.46 -27.83 -15.39
N ALA A 50 -27.87 -26.62 -15.80
CA ALA A 50 -28.58 -26.39 -17.06
C ALA A 50 -27.72 -25.50 -17.96
N PRO A 51 -26.88 -26.10 -18.83
CA PRO A 51 -26.18 -25.33 -19.84
C PRO A 51 -27.20 -24.79 -20.84
N GLU A 52 -26.98 -23.57 -21.32
CA GLU A 52 -27.82 -22.96 -22.35
C GLU A 52 -27.77 -23.79 -23.64
N GLY A 53 -28.93 -24.24 -24.14
CA GLY A 53 -29.03 -25.07 -25.35
C GLY A 53 -28.65 -26.55 -25.19
N ALA A 54 -28.44 -27.06 -23.97
CA ALA A 54 -28.11 -28.48 -23.73
C ALA A 54 -29.00 -29.11 -22.65
N ALA A 55 -29.09 -30.44 -22.66
CA ALA A 55 -29.82 -31.19 -21.64
C ALA A 55 -29.21 -30.97 -20.25
N PRO A 56 -30.04 -30.83 -19.19
CA PRO A 56 -29.54 -30.65 -17.84
C PRO A 56 -28.72 -31.86 -17.38
N ARG A 57 -27.58 -31.59 -16.73
CA ARG A 57 -26.70 -32.62 -16.16
C ARG A 57 -26.90 -32.69 -14.65
N THR A 58 -27.10 -33.89 -14.12
CA THR A 58 -27.36 -34.10 -12.69
C THR A 58 -26.27 -34.96 -12.07
N ALA A 59 -25.72 -34.51 -10.93
CA ALA A 59 -24.89 -35.30 -10.05
C ALA A 59 -25.57 -35.42 -8.68
N GLU A 60 -25.58 -36.62 -8.11
CA GLU A 60 -26.20 -36.88 -6.83
C GLU A 60 -25.28 -37.70 -5.93
N VAL A 61 -25.26 -37.35 -4.65
CA VAL A 61 -24.54 -38.04 -3.59
C VAL A 61 -25.40 -38.17 -2.34
N THR A 62 -25.40 -39.35 -1.75
CA THR A 62 -26.12 -39.63 -0.49
C THR A 62 -25.12 -40.11 0.55
N VAL A 63 -25.08 -39.41 1.68
CA VAL A 63 -24.27 -39.77 2.85
C VAL A 63 -25.19 -39.83 4.05
N PRO A 64 -25.23 -40.95 4.82
CA PRO A 64 -26.14 -41.07 5.95
C PRO A 64 -26.00 -39.88 6.91
N PRO A 65 -27.09 -39.19 7.25
CA PRO A 65 -27.02 -37.97 8.05
C PRO A 65 -26.71 -38.30 9.52
N PRO A 66 -26.09 -37.37 10.26
CA PRO A 66 -25.91 -37.50 11.69
C PRO A 66 -27.27 -37.44 12.42
N ALA A 67 -27.36 -38.02 13.62
CA ALA A 67 -28.54 -37.92 14.49
C ALA A 67 -28.68 -36.51 15.09
N ARG A 68 -29.00 -35.53 14.24
CA ARG A 68 -29.17 -34.12 14.59
C ARG A 68 -30.37 -33.54 13.85
N ALA A 69 -31.08 -32.61 14.49
CA ALA A 69 -32.15 -31.86 13.85
C ALA A 69 -31.65 -31.09 12.62
N ALA A 70 -32.47 -31.07 11.56
CA ALA A 70 -32.18 -30.30 10.34
C ALA A 70 -31.99 -28.82 10.66
N SER A 71 -30.97 -28.20 10.06
CA SER A 71 -30.68 -26.78 10.17
C SER A 71 -31.45 -26.01 9.10
N GLY A 72 -32.17 -24.96 9.49
CA GLY A 72 -32.73 -23.99 8.54
C GLY A 72 -31.70 -22.98 7.99
N ARG A 73 -30.41 -23.16 8.29
CA ARG A 73 -29.33 -22.22 7.94
C ARG A 73 -28.35 -22.87 6.98
N PHE A 74 -27.88 -22.09 6.01
CA PHE A 74 -26.81 -22.44 5.07
C PHE A 74 -25.70 -21.38 5.13
N ARG A 75 -24.48 -21.79 4.77
CA ARG A 75 -23.31 -20.91 4.60
C ARG A 75 -22.67 -21.22 3.26
N LEU A 76 -22.34 -20.18 2.51
CA LEU A 76 -21.51 -20.26 1.30
C LEU A 76 -20.15 -19.64 1.61
N SER A 77 -19.08 -20.30 1.21
CA SER A 77 -17.70 -19.84 1.42
C SER A 77 -16.87 -20.12 0.18
N LEU A 78 -16.12 -19.11 -0.27
CA LEU A 78 -15.11 -19.26 -1.31
C LEU A 78 -13.74 -19.37 -0.64
N SER A 79 -13.13 -20.55 -0.71
CA SER A 79 -11.82 -20.80 -0.07
C SER A 79 -10.66 -20.24 -0.88
N SER A 80 -10.78 -20.22 -2.22
CA SER A 80 -9.80 -19.67 -3.15
C SER A 80 -10.44 -19.40 -4.52
N GLY A 81 -9.82 -18.52 -5.32
CA GLY A 81 -10.26 -18.18 -6.69
C GLY A 81 -11.10 -16.89 -6.78
N ASP A 82 -11.51 -16.56 -8.01
CA ASP A 82 -12.18 -15.29 -8.37
C ASP A 82 -13.65 -15.50 -8.76
N LEU A 83 -14.46 -16.08 -7.87
CA LEU A 83 -15.91 -16.26 -8.09
C LEU A 83 -16.72 -15.18 -7.38
N CYS A 84 -17.69 -14.61 -8.09
CA CYS A 84 -18.67 -13.67 -7.53
C CYS A 84 -20.06 -14.34 -7.45
N LEU A 85 -20.70 -14.32 -6.29
CA LEU A 85 -22.08 -14.79 -6.15
C LEU A 85 -23.03 -13.74 -6.72
N GLU A 86 -23.57 -13.98 -7.92
CA GLU A 86 -24.50 -13.05 -8.55
C GLU A 86 -25.95 -13.16 -8.03
N SER A 87 -26.39 -14.37 -7.63
CA SER A 87 -27.76 -14.61 -7.16
C SER A 87 -27.82 -15.88 -6.32
N LEU A 88 -28.61 -15.84 -5.24
CA LEU A 88 -28.95 -17.01 -4.43
C LEU A 88 -30.46 -17.01 -4.15
N ARG A 89 -31.10 -18.12 -4.49
CA ARG A 89 -32.49 -18.41 -4.14
C ARG A 89 -32.54 -19.71 -3.37
N VAL A 90 -33.29 -19.73 -2.28
CA VAL A 90 -33.50 -20.93 -1.46
C VAL A 90 -34.99 -21.14 -1.28
N THR A 91 -35.48 -22.28 -1.76
CA THR A 91 -36.90 -22.66 -1.71
C THR A 91 -37.04 -24.06 -1.13
N PRO A 92 -38.16 -24.39 -0.47
CA PRO A 92 -38.43 -25.75 -0.03
C PRO A 92 -38.43 -26.74 -1.21
N TRP A 93 -37.68 -27.84 -1.09
CA TRP A 93 -37.70 -28.91 -2.08
C TRP A 93 -38.90 -29.83 -1.81
N LYS A 94 -39.92 -29.77 -2.67
CA LYS A 94 -41.19 -30.50 -2.50
C LYS A 94 -41.35 -31.72 -3.42
N SER A 95 -40.49 -31.88 -4.43
CA SER A 95 -40.55 -32.99 -5.39
C SER A 95 -39.74 -34.20 -4.91
N ALA A 96 -40.08 -35.40 -5.39
CA ALA A 96 -39.33 -36.62 -5.08
C ALA A 96 -37.97 -36.68 -5.81
N GLU A 97 -37.87 -36.02 -6.97
CA GLU A 97 -36.68 -36.02 -7.82
C GLU A 97 -36.07 -34.62 -7.96
N PRO A 98 -34.74 -34.50 -8.03
CA PRO A 98 -34.03 -33.24 -8.21
C PRO A 98 -34.07 -32.84 -9.69
N LYS A 99 -35.25 -32.44 -10.15
CA LYS A 99 -35.50 -31.97 -11.52
C LYS A 99 -35.65 -30.46 -11.51
N LEU A 100 -35.09 -29.81 -12.53
CA LEU A 100 -35.41 -28.41 -12.79
C LEU A 100 -36.85 -28.33 -13.27
N ASP A 101 -37.60 -27.36 -12.75
CA ASP A 101 -38.90 -27.01 -13.32
C ASP A 101 -38.68 -26.45 -14.73
N GLU A 102 -38.91 -27.26 -15.74
CA GLU A 102 -39.02 -26.80 -17.13
C GLU A 102 -40.35 -26.06 -17.26
N ALA A 103 -40.37 -24.78 -16.90
CA ALA A 103 -41.53 -23.92 -17.13
C ALA A 103 -41.69 -23.70 -18.63
N GLY A 104 -42.48 -24.54 -19.30
CA GLY A 104 -42.85 -24.37 -20.71
C GLY A 104 -43.76 -23.15 -20.98
N GLY A 105 -44.15 -22.40 -19.93
CA GLY A 105 -45.05 -21.25 -19.97
C GLY A 105 -44.89 -20.33 -18.76
N THR A 106 -45.50 -19.14 -18.79
CA THR A 106 -45.48 -18.18 -17.66
C THR A 106 -46.13 -18.81 -16.43
N ALA A 107 -45.42 -18.79 -15.30
CA ALA A 107 -45.84 -19.36 -14.03
C ALA A 107 -45.82 -18.30 -12.93
N ILE A 108 -46.89 -18.23 -12.15
CA ILE A 108 -47.05 -17.33 -11.02
C ILE A 108 -47.15 -18.19 -9.77
N VAL A 109 -46.30 -17.95 -8.78
CA VAL A 109 -46.32 -18.62 -7.49
C VAL A 109 -46.87 -17.64 -6.47
N GLY A 110 -47.99 -17.99 -5.83
CA GLY A 110 -48.55 -17.25 -4.72
C GLY A 110 -47.77 -17.50 -3.42
N ARG A 111 -47.88 -16.58 -2.46
CA ARG A 111 -47.28 -16.73 -1.12
C ARG A 111 -47.86 -17.89 -0.31
N ASP A 112 -49.04 -18.36 -0.70
CA ASP A 112 -49.66 -19.61 -0.22
C ASP A 112 -49.02 -20.87 -0.82
N GLY A 113 -48.07 -20.71 -1.75
CA GLY A 113 -47.41 -21.78 -2.48
C GLY A 113 -48.21 -22.31 -3.67
N ARG A 114 -49.37 -21.72 -4.00
CA ARG A 114 -50.15 -22.10 -5.18
C ARG A 114 -49.42 -21.65 -6.44
N ARG A 115 -49.27 -22.54 -7.41
CA ARG A 115 -48.71 -22.23 -8.74
C ARG A 115 -49.83 -22.08 -9.76
N ILE A 116 -49.83 -20.98 -10.49
CA ILE A 116 -50.79 -20.64 -11.55
C ILE A 116 -50.01 -20.56 -12.86
N GLY A 117 -50.33 -21.41 -13.84
CA GLY A 117 -49.84 -21.29 -15.20
C GLY A 117 -50.79 -20.44 -16.03
N ALA A 118 -50.45 -19.19 -16.30
CA ALA A 118 -51.28 -18.26 -17.06
C ALA A 118 -50.43 -17.16 -17.71
N GLU A 119 -50.89 -16.62 -18.83
CA GLU A 119 -50.31 -15.40 -19.39
C GLU A 119 -50.76 -14.18 -18.58
N ILE A 120 -49.85 -13.23 -18.36
CA ILE A 120 -50.18 -11.95 -17.75
C ILE A 120 -50.58 -11.00 -18.87
N GLU A 121 -51.85 -10.59 -18.88
CA GLU A 121 -52.40 -9.70 -19.90
C GLU A 121 -52.10 -8.23 -19.58
N SER A 122 -52.24 -7.83 -18.32
CA SER A 122 -51.96 -6.46 -17.88
C SER A 122 -51.76 -6.36 -16.36
N PHE A 123 -51.25 -5.22 -15.91
CA PHE A 123 -51.19 -4.86 -14.50
C PHE A 123 -52.00 -3.58 -14.25
N ASP A 124 -53.03 -3.69 -13.42
CA ASP A 124 -53.84 -2.56 -12.96
C ASP A 124 -53.14 -1.92 -11.77
N LYS A 125 -52.36 -0.85 -12.04
CA LYS A 125 -51.59 -0.14 -11.02
C LYS A 125 -52.47 0.51 -9.95
N ALA A 126 -53.68 0.96 -10.31
CA ALA A 126 -54.57 1.62 -9.36
C ALA A 126 -55.18 0.60 -8.39
N ALA A 127 -55.51 -0.59 -8.87
CA ALA A 127 -56.05 -1.67 -8.05
C ALA A 127 -54.99 -2.58 -7.41
N GLY A 128 -53.73 -2.51 -7.86
CA GLY A 128 -52.66 -3.43 -7.43
C GLY A 128 -52.89 -4.88 -7.85
N GLN A 129 -53.48 -5.10 -9.04
CA GLN A 129 -53.89 -6.43 -9.50
C GLN A 129 -53.27 -6.81 -10.84
N LEU A 130 -52.79 -8.05 -10.93
CA LEU A 130 -52.46 -8.71 -12.19
C LEU A 130 -53.75 -9.21 -12.85
N VAL A 131 -53.91 -8.95 -14.14
CA VAL A 131 -54.96 -9.53 -14.97
C VAL A 131 -54.35 -10.69 -15.74
N LEU A 132 -54.83 -11.89 -15.47
CA LEU A 132 -54.34 -13.14 -16.05
C LEU A 132 -55.29 -13.62 -17.13
N ARG A 133 -54.73 -14.09 -18.25
CA ARG A 133 -55.44 -14.81 -19.29
C ARG A 133 -55.24 -16.32 -19.06
N PRO A 134 -56.24 -17.03 -18.50
CA PRO A 134 -56.15 -18.48 -18.36
C PRO A 134 -56.30 -19.17 -19.72
N GLY A 135 -55.66 -20.34 -19.89
CA GLY A 135 -55.80 -21.14 -21.11
C GLY A 135 -57.21 -21.71 -21.34
N VAL A 136 -58.03 -21.80 -20.29
CA VAL A 136 -59.46 -22.17 -20.34
C VAL A 136 -60.20 -21.42 -19.21
N GLY A 137 -61.12 -20.51 -19.54
CA GLY A 137 -61.92 -19.71 -18.58
C GLY A 137 -61.92 -18.20 -18.84
N GLY A 138 -62.67 -17.43 -18.03
CA GLY A 138 -62.68 -15.96 -18.06
C GLY A 138 -61.48 -15.34 -17.32
N PRO A 139 -61.20 -14.03 -17.49
CA PRO A 139 -60.02 -13.38 -16.92
C PRO A 139 -59.95 -13.50 -15.40
N GLU A 140 -58.82 -13.96 -14.88
CA GLU A 140 -58.56 -14.09 -13.44
C GLU A 140 -57.78 -12.86 -12.96
N ARG A 141 -58.17 -12.27 -11.83
CA ARG A 141 -57.47 -11.14 -11.22
C ARG A 141 -56.78 -11.57 -9.94
N LEU A 142 -55.49 -11.26 -9.82
CA LEU A 142 -54.66 -11.65 -8.68
C LEU A 142 -54.04 -10.41 -8.02
N PRO A 143 -54.23 -10.17 -6.71
CA PRO A 143 -53.52 -9.09 -6.01
C PRO A 143 -52.02 -9.30 -6.07
N ILE A 144 -51.25 -8.27 -6.45
CA ILE A 144 -49.79 -8.39 -6.59
C ILE A 144 -49.11 -8.77 -5.27
N ASP A 145 -49.65 -8.32 -4.13
CA ASP A 145 -49.12 -8.62 -2.80
C ASP A 145 -49.30 -10.09 -2.40
N SER A 146 -50.19 -10.82 -3.07
CA SER A 146 -50.38 -12.26 -2.90
C SER A 146 -49.35 -13.10 -3.68
N VAL A 147 -48.60 -12.46 -4.58
CA VAL A 147 -47.60 -13.11 -5.42
C VAL A 147 -46.25 -13.17 -4.69
N ASP A 148 -45.61 -14.33 -4.78
CA ASP A 148 -44.24 -14.57 -4.32
C ASP A 148 -43.24 -14.51 -5.48
N GLU A 149 -43.57 -15.16 -6.60
CA GLU A 149 -42.71 -15.21 -7.79
C GLU A 149 -43.53 -15.19 -9.07
N ILE A 150 -43.00 -14.52 -10.11
CA ILE A 150 -43.47 -14.64 -11.48
C ILE A 150 -42.29 -15.07 -12.34
N THR A 151 -42.44 -16.19 -13.02
CA THR A 151 -41.49 -16.73 -13.98
C THR A 151 -42.11 -16.64 -15.35
N PHE A 152 -41.60 -15.74 -16.19
CA PHE A 152 -42.06 -15.62 -17.57
C PHE A 152 -41.48 -16.76 -18.43
N ALA A 153 -42.27 -17.22 -19.39
CA ALA A 153 -41.76 -18.13 -20.41
C ALA A 153 -40.62 -17.45 -21.18
N THR A 154 -39.50 -18.15 -21.35
CA THR A 154 -38.46 -17.71 -22.27
C THR A 154 -39.00 -17.93 -23.68
N ALA A 155 -39.41 -16.86 -24.37
CA ALA A 155 -39.78 -16.98 -25.78
C ALA A 155 -38.56 -17.47 -26.56
N ALA A 156 -38.72 -18.54 -27.35
CA ALA A 156 -37.73 -18.88 -28.35
C ALA A 156 -37.65 -17.69 -29.32
N VAL A 157 -36.53 -16.97 -29.31
CA VAL A 157 -36.30 -15.85 -30.22
C VAL A 157 -36.27 -16.43 -31.64
N GLN A 158 -37.38 -16.30 -32.37
CA GLN A 158 -37.42 -16.57 -33.80
C GLN A 158 -37.15 -15.25 -34.53
N GLY A 159 -35.92 -15.07 -35.01
CA GLY A 159 -35.56 -13.98 -35.91
C GLY A 159 -34.32 -13.19 -35.49
N ASP A 160 -33.59 -12.71 -36.49
CA ASP A 160 -32.34 -11.93 -36.42
C ASP A 160 -32.47 -10.53 -35.76
N GLU A 161 -33.56 -10.24 -35.03
CA GLU A 161 -33.75 -8.98 -34.27
C GLU A 161 -33.22 -9.07 -32.83
N GLU A 162 -32.07 -9.70 -32.64
CA GLU A 162 -31.38 -9.69 -31.34
C GLU A 162 -30.62 -8.36 -31.18
N GLY A 163 -31.34 -7.31 -30.77
CA GLY A 163 -30.70 -6.14 -30.20
C GLY A 163 -29.74 -6.57 -29.08
N PRO A 164 -28.58 -5.91 -28.90
CA PRO A 164 -27.56 -6.42 -28.00
C PRO A 164 -28.13 -6.54 -26.57
N GLY A 165 -27.91 -7.69 -25.94
CA GLY A 165 -28.32 -7.95 -24.55
C GLY A 165 -27.86 -6.84 -23.58
N PRO A 166 -28.47 -6.74 -22.39
CA PRO A 166 -28.22 -5.62 -21.48
C PRO A 166 -26.71 -5.45 -21.21
N SER A 167 -26.21 -4.22 -21.12
CA SER A 167 -24.78 -3.99 -20.87
C SER A 167 -24.37 -4.09 -19.40
N VAL A 168 -25.30 -3.87 -18.46
CA VAL A 168 -25.03 -3.96 -17.02
C VAL A 168 -26.14 -4.69 -16.25
N ARG A 169 -25.75 -5.30 -15.13
CA ARG A 169 -26.62 -5.85 -14.09
C ARG A 169 -26.35 -5.15 -12.79
N VAL A 170 -27.40 -4.74 -12.10
CA VAL A 170 -27.35 -4.15 -10.76
C VAL A 170 -27.95 -5.15 -9.77
N LEU A 171 -27.14 -5.57 -8.80
CA LEU A 171 -27.58 -6.35 -7.64
C LEU A 171 -28.06 -5.39 -6.56
N ARG A 172 -29.26 -5.64 -6.01
CA ARG A 172 -29.90 -4.74 -5.05
C ARG A 172 -29.81 -5.24 -3.62
N GLY A 173 -29.72 -4.31 -2.66
CA GLY A 173 -29.69 -4.56 -1.22
C GLY A 173 -31.02 -5.11 -0.70
N SER A 174 -32.12 -4.65 -1.28
CA SER A 174 -33.47 -5.18 -1.08
C SER A 174 -33.67 -6.59 -1.66
N GLY A 175 -32.66 -7.14 -2.34
CA GLY A 175 -32.74 -8.39 -3.09
C GLY A 175 -33.13 -8.23 -4.56
N GLY A 176 -32.84 -9.25 -5.34
CA GLY A 176 -33.09 -9.28 -6.79
C GLY A 176 -31.99 -8.61 -7.63
N THR A 177 -32.12 -8.73 -8.95
CA THR A 177 -31.22 -8.09 -9.92
C THR A 177 -32.02 -7.35 -10.96
N LEU A 178 -31.53 -6.18 -11.38
CA LEU A 178 -32.02 -5.44 -12.53
C LEU A 178 -30.96 -5.49 -13.61
N SER A 179 -31.34 -5.64 -14.87
CA SER A 179 -30.39 -5.61 -15.99
C SER A 179 -30.89 -4.67 -17.07
N GLY A 180 -29.99 -3.87 -17.62
CA GLY A 180 -30.31 -2.85 -18.62
C GLY A 180 -29.04 -2.27 -19.22
N ASP A 181 -29.20 -1.20 -19.99
CA ASP A 181 -28.10 -0.37 -20.47
C ASP A 181 -27.90 0.82 -19.55
N LEU A 182 -26.65 1.08 -19.17
CA LEU A 182 -26.34 2.22 -18.31
C LEU A 182 -26.66 3.51 -19.05
N ASP A 183 -27.57 4.31 -18.49
CA ASP A 183 -27.96 5.61 -19.03
C ASP A 183 -27.06 6.71 -18.45
N HIS A 184 -27.14 6.92 -17.15
CA HIS A 184 -26.31 7.83 -16.37
C HIS A 184 -26.26 7.41 -14.90
N VAL A 185 -25.37 8.07 -14.15
CA VAL A 185 -25.25 7.94 -12.69
C VAL A 185 -25.18 9.34 -12.11
N ASP A 186 -25.97 9.60 -11.09
CA ASP A 186 -25.98 10.86 -10.34
C ASP A 186 -25.77 10.59 -8.84
N ASP A 187 -26.06 11.57 -7.99
CA ASP A 187 -25.89 11.44 -6.55
C ASP A 187 -26.94 10.55 -5.87
N GLU A 188 -28.10 10.36 -6.50
CA GLU A 188 -29.23 9.63 -5.94
C GLU A 188 -29.33 8.19 -6.46
N ALA A 189 -29.10 7.97 -7.76
CA ALA A 189 -29.39 6.72 -8.43
C ALA A 189 -28.45 6.36 -9.59
N VAL A 190 -28.51 5.08 -9.98
CA VAL A 190 -28.02 4.56 -11.27
C VAL A 190 -29.23 4.32 -12.16
N TRP A 191 -29.21 4.88 -13.37
CA TRP A 191 -30.34 4.82 -14.28
C TRP A 191 -30.09 3.81 -15.40
N LEU A 192 -31.05 2.91 -15.62
CA LEU A 192 -30.95 1.83 -16.58
C LEU A 192 -32.02 1.95 -17.67
N ARG A 193 -31.62 1.96 -18.95
CA ARG A 193 -32.55 1.76 -20.07
C ARG A 193 -32.79 0.27 -20.33
N ARG A 194 -34.00 -0.10 -20.71
CA ARG A 194 -34.31 -1.45 -21.19
C ARG A 194 -35.42 -1.40 -22.22
N GLY A 195 -35.34 -2.25 -23.24
CA GLY A 195 -36.44 -2.42 -24.19
C GLY A 195 -37.74 -2.76 -23.47
N GLY A 196 -38.84 -2.13 -23.88
CA GLY A 196 -40.17 -2.26 -23.24
C GLY A 196 -40.44 -1.26 -22.11
N LEU A 197 -39.52 -0.33 -21.83
CA LEU A 197 -39.75 0.79 -20.90
C LEU A 197 -39.61 2.14 -21.63
N ASP A 198 -40.57 3.04 -21.43
CA ASP A 198 -40.57 4.37 -22.05
C ASP A 198 -39.56 5.34 -21.41
N ALA A 199 -39.17 5.10 -20.16
CA ALA A 199 -38.23 5.91 -19.40
C ALA A 199 -37.17 5.04 -18.71
N PRO A 200 -35.96 5.57 -18.45
CA PRO A 200 -34.94 4.87 -17.68
C PRO A 200 -35.44 4.53 -16.26
N LEU A 201 -35.08 3.34 -15.79
CA LEU A 201 -35.39 2.87 -14.45
C LEU A 201 -34.33 3.33 -13.46
N ALA A 202 -34.73 4.09 -12.45
CA ALA A 202 -33.85 4.50 -11.35
C ALA A 202 -33.59 3.33 -10.39
N VAL A 203 -32.32 3.10 -10.07
CA VAL A 203 -31.89 2.22 -8.97
C VAL A 203 -31.19 3.08 -7.91
N PRO A 204 -31.81 3.31 -6.73
CA PRO A 204 -31.23 4.17 -5.70
C PRO A 204 -29.85 3.67 -5.26
N ARG A 205 -28.85 4.55 -5.15
CA ARG A 205 -27.47 4.17 -4.80
C ARG A 205 -27.37 3.44 -3.46
N SER A 206 -28.20 3.84 -2.49
CA SER A 206 -28.29 3.19 -1.18
C SER A 206 -28.74 1.74 -1.24
N ASP A 207 -29.40 1.35 -2.33
CA ASP A 207 -29.89 0.00 -2.56
C ASP A 207 -29.00 -0.78 -3.55
N ILE A 208 -27.86 -0.23 -3.99
CA ILE A 208 -26.95 -0.93 -4.90
C ILE A 208 -25.88 -1.67 -4.10
N LEU A 209 -25.85 -3.00 -4.24
CA LEU A 209 -24.75 -3.83 -3.70
C LEU A 209 -23.62 -4.01 -4.71
N ALA A 210 -23.95 -4.21 -5.99
CA ALA A 210 -22.97 -4.41 -7.04
C ALA A 210 -23.52 -3.99 -8.41
N ILE A 211 -22.61 -3.54 -9.29
CA ILE A 211 -22.88 -3.30 -10.70
C ILE A 211 -21.89 -4.13 -11.50
N THR A 212 -22.39 -4.99 -12.37
CA THR A 212 -21.60 -5.93 -13.16
C THR A 212 -21.78 -5.65 -14.64
N SER A 213 -20.70 -5.45 -15.38
CA SER A 213 -20.75 -5.41 -16.85
C SER A 213 -21.11 -6.80 -17.38
N LEU A 214 -22.11 -6.88 -18.25
CA LEU A 214 -22.53 -8.13 -18.90
C LEU A 214 -21.94 -8.27 -20.30
N ARG A 215 -21.42 -7.16 -20.86
CA ARG A 215 -20.69 -7.18 -22.11
C ARG A 215 -19.21 -7.26 -21.81
N SER A 216 -18.55 -8.22 -22.45
CA SER A 216 -17.10 -8.25 -22.51
C SER A 216 -16.66 -7.10 -23.42
N THR A 217 -16.23 -5.98 -22.82
CA THR A 217 -15.62 -4.90 -23.59
C THR A 217 -14.24 -5.34 -24.09
N ALA A 218 -13.98 -5.04 -25.37
CA ALA A 218 -12.74 -5.26 -26.09
C ALA A 218 -11.50 -4.74 -25.35
N THR A 219 -10.33 -5.30 -25.73
CA THR A 219 -8.95 -4.95 -25.32
C THR A 219 -8.83 -3.88 -24.25
N GLN A 220 -8.46 -4.29 -23.03
CA GLN A 220 -8.14 -3.39 -21.92
C GLN A 220 -7.30 -2.22 -22.43
N ARG A 221 -7.88 -1.01 -22.35
CA ARG A 221 -7.16 0.21 -22.72
C ARG A 221 -5.94 0.31 -21.81
N ARG A 222 -4.75 0.40 -22.42
CA ARG A 222 -3.52 0.62 -21.66
C ARG A 222 -3.63 1.97 -20.96
N LEU A 223 -3.36 1.97 -19.65
CA LEU A 223 -3.25 3.19 -18.88
C LEU A 223 -2.03 3.98 -19.37
N PRO A 224 -2.11 5.32 -19.42
CA PRO A 224 -1.04 6.16 -19.96
C PRO A 224 0.18 6.27 -19.04
N GLY A 225 0.02 6.00 -17.73
CA GLY A 225 1.08 6.11 -16.73
C GLY A 225 1.32 4.83 -15.96
N ARG A 226 2.20 4.90 -14.96
CA ARG A 226 2.51 3.76 -14.09
C ARG A 226 1.27 3.29 -13.32
N ASN A 227 0.97 2.00 -13.41
CA ASN A 227 -0.13 1.40 -12.67
C ASN A 227 0.18 1.36 -11.17
N GLY A 228 -0.76 1.85 -10.37
CA GLY A 228 -0.75 1.75 -8.92
C GLY A 228 -2.14 1.50 -8.36
N GLU A 229 -2.23 1.45 -7.04
CA GLU A 229 -3.50 1.36 -6.32
C GLU A 229 -3.72 2.63 -5.49
N PHE A 230 -4.71 3.43 -5.89
CA PHE A 230 -5.16 4.59 -5.14
C PHE A 230 -6.06 4.16 -3.99
N ARG A 231 -5.80 4.70 -2.80
CA ARG A 231 -6.54 4.43 -1.57
C ARG A 231 -6.96 5.75 -0.93
N ALA A 232 -8.25 5.92 -0.69
CA ALA A 232 -8.81 7.06 0.04
C ALA A 232 -10.19 6.69 0.61
N ALA A 233 -10.52 7.15 1.83
CA ALA A 233 -11.86 6.99 2.43
C ALA A 233 -12.46 5.56 2.36
N GLY A 234 -11.62 4.52 2.55
CA GLY A 234 -12.05 3.12 2.50
C GLY A 234 -12.21 2.53 1.09
N VAL A 235 -11.98 3.33 0.04
CA VAL A 235 -12.00 2.91 -1.35
C VAL A 235 -10.59 2.55 -1.81
N ALA A 236 -10.47 1.48 -2.61
CA ALA A 236 -9.24 1.10 -3.31
C ALA A 236 -9.53 0.96 -4.81
N LEU A 237 -8.77 1.66 -5.66
CA LEU A 237 -8.93 1.66 -7.11
C LEU A 237 -7.58 1.41 -7.78
N ARG A 238 -7.52 0.47 -8.72
CA ARG A 238 -6.38 0.36 -9.63
C ARG A 238 -6.47 1.42 -10.72
N GLY A 239 -5.33 1.92 -11.18
CA GLY A 239 -5.27 3.04 -12.11
C GLY A 239 -3.87 3.61 -12.24
N CYS A 240 -3.75 4.80 -12.79
CA CYS A 240 -2.50 5.55 -12.82
C CYS A 240 -2.73 7.04 -12.53
N LEU A 241 -1.67 7.75 -12.17
CA LEU A 241 -1.70 9.21 -12.14
C LEU A 241 -1.57 9.74 -13.57
N VAL A 242 -2.22 10.88 -13.83
CA VAL A 242 -2.16 11.63 -15.09
C VAL A 242 -2.15 13.13 -14.80
N ASP A 243 -1.94 13.94 -15.84
CA ASP A 243 -1.97 15.39 -15.72
C ASP A 243 -3.34 15.91 -15.30
N GLY A 244 -3.35 16.76 -14.27
CA GLY A 244 -4.57 17.32 -13.69
C GLY A 244 -4.96 18.69 -14.27
N THR A 245 -4.08 19.31 -15.07
CA THR A 245 -4.28 20.69 -15.54
C THR A 245 -5.59 20.93 -16.29
N PRO A 246 -6.17 19.97 -17.06
CA PRO A 246 -7.48 20.16 -17.69
C PRO A 246 -8.62 20.45 -16.72
N TRP A 247 -8.42 20.15 -15.43
CA TRP A 247 -9.40 20.35 -14.35
C TRP A 247 -8.92 21.34 -13.28
N ASN A 248 -7.91 22.16 -13.58
CA ASN A 248 -7.30 23.09 -12.61
C ASN A 248 -6.76 22.38 -11.35
N ALA A 249 -6.20 21.17 -11.52
CA ALA A 249 -5.56 20.39 -10.48
C ALA A 249 -4.11 20.05 -10.88
N GLY A 250 -3.23 19.79 -9.91
CA GLY A 250 -1.85 19.42 -10.23
C GLY A 250 -1.74 18.00 -10.80
N VAL A 251 -2.55 17.07 -10.30
CA VAL A 251 -2.60 15.68 -10.76
C VAL A 251 -4.02 15.17 -10.73
N ALA A 252 -4.31 14.18 -11.57
CA ALA A 252 -5.56 13.45 -11.60
C ALA A 252 -5.31 11.94 -11.52
N TRP A 253 -6.30 11.19 -11.06
CA TRP A 253 -6.27 9.72 -11.05
C TRP A 253 -7.12 9.18 -12.19
N GLN A 254 -6.54 8.33 -13.04
CA GLN A 254 -7.28 7.58 -14.06
C GLN A 254 -7.47 6.13 -13.61
N PRO A 255 -8.69 5.74 -13.17
CA PRO A 255 -8.97 4.35 -12.84
C PRO A 255 -8.79 3.42 -14.04
N GLN A 256 -8.36 2.19 -13.76
CA GLN A 256 -8.25 1.14 -14.75
C GLN A 256 -9.63 0.87 -15.38
N GLY A 257 -9.68 0.93 -16.72
CA GLY A 257 -10.93 0.78 -17.47
C GLY A 257 -11.75 2.07 -17.64
N SER A 258 -11.39 3.17 -16.95
CA SER A 258 -12.04 4.46 -17.14
C SER A 258 -11.51 5.19 -18.39
N ALA A 259 -12.41 5.82 -19.14
CA ALA A 259 -12.05 6.69 -20.27
C ALA A 259 -11.57 8.08 -19.82
N THR A 260 -11.92 8.51 -18.61
CA THR A 260 -11.61 9.81 -18.04
C THR A 260 -10.87 9.67 -16.71
N ALA A 261 -10.22 10.76 -16.29
CA ALA A 261 -9.56 10.86 -15.00
C ALA A 261 -10.36 11.78 -14.06
N SER A 262 -10.13 11.61 -12.75
CA SER A 262 -10.70 12.43 -11.70
C SER A 262 -9.61 13.31 -11.07
N PRO A 263 -9.76 14.64 -11.06
CA PRO A 263 -8.77 15.54 -10.46
C PRO A 263 -8.63 15.32 -8.96
N LEU A 264 -7.40 15.38 -8.46
CA LEU A 264 -7.13 15.33 -7.02
C LEU A 264 -7.08 16.77 -6.49
N ALA A 265 -8.03 17.12 -5.63
CA ALA A 265 -8.16 18.46 -5.08
C ALA A 265 -7.48 18.61 -3.72
N ALA A 266 -6.92 19.80 -3.46
CA ALA A 266 -6.49 20.20 -2.12
C ALA A 266 -7.73 20.48 -1.26
N GLY A 267 -7.95 19.73 -0.19
CA GLY A 267 -9.10 19.93 0.69
C GLY A 267 -9.02 19.15 2.01
N PRO A 268 -9.81 19.54 3.02
CA PRO A 268 -9.72 19.03 4.39
C PRO A 268 -10.04 17.52 4.53
N ALA A 269 -10.59 16.88 3.50
CA ALA A 269 -11.06 15.49 3.53
C ALA A 269 -10.12 14.46 2.87
N GLY A 270 -8.97 14.84 2.30
CA GLY A 270 -8.34 14.01 1.27
C GLY A 270 -7.06 13.25 1.64
N ALA A 271 -6.94 12.62 2.81
CA ALA A 271 -5.80 11.70 3.02
C ALA A 271 -5.89 10.56 2.00
N ALA A 272 -4.99 10.57 1.02
CA ALA A 272 -4.94 9.55 -0.02
C ALA A 272 -3.51 9.03 -0.20
N THR A 273 -3.41 7.78 -0.61
CA THR A 273 -2.14 7.16 -0.95
C THR A 273 -2.24 6.46 -2.28
N VAL A 274 -1.19 6.55 -3.09
CA VAL A 274 -1.00 5.68 -4.26
C VAL A 274 0.10 4.69 -3.91
N GLU A 275 -0.23 3.41 -3.92
CA GLU A 275 0.70 2.31 -3.67
C GLU A 275 1.15 1.72 -5.02
N TYR A 276 2.44 1.82 -5.33
CA TYR A 276 3.03 1.19 -6.52
C TYR A 276 3.70 -0.15 -6.20
N VAL A 277 4.09 -0.34 -4.93
CA VAL A 277 4.63 -1.58 -4.40
C VAL A 277 3.79 -1.98 -3.18
N PRO A 278 3.08 -3.13 -3.21
CA PRO A 278 2.22 -3.53 -2.11
C PRO A 278 2.96 -3.54 -0.77
N ARG A 279 2.41 -2.85 0.23
CA ARG A 279 2.67 -3.17 1.64
C ARG A 279 1.86 -4.41 1.99
N SER A 280 2.45 -5.34 2.73
CA SER A 280 1.63 -6.18 3.62
C SER A 280 0.80 -5.21 4.47
N SER A 281 -0.52 -5.26 4.31
CA SER A 281 -1.43 -4.19 4.73
C SER A 281 -1.34 -3.89 6.22
N LYS A 282 -1.48 -2.60 6.56
CA LYS A 282 -1.63 -2.03 7.92
C LYS A 282 -2.93 -2.46 8.63
N ALA A 283 -3.78 -3.27 8.00
CA ALA A 283 -4.85 -3.94 8.70
C ALA A 283 -4.20 -4.99 9.60
N GLU A 284 -4.11 -4.72 10.90
CA GLU A 284 -4.08 -5.82 11.85
C GLU A 284 -5.25 -6.73 11.45
N PRO A 285 -5.01 -7.99 11.04
CA PRO A 285 -6.08 -8.95 11.16
C PRO A 285 -6.45 -8.93 12.64
N ALA A 286 -7.74 -8.82 12.95
CA ALA A 286 -8.24 -9.04 14.30
C ALA A 286 -7.72 -10.43 14.75
N GLY A 287 -6.58 -10.44 15.46
CA GLY A 287 -5.75 -11.62 15.64
C GLY A 287 -4.26 -11.39 15.34
N GLY A 288 -3.58 -10.59 16.17
CA GLY A 288 -2.21 -10.80 16.65
C GLY A 288 -1.08 -11.28 15.71
N MET A 289 -1.12 -11.05 14.40
CA MET A 289 -0.01 -11.44 13.53
C MET A 289 1.12 -10.40 13.69
N GLN A 290 2.21 -10.79 14.36
CA GLN A 290 3.43 -9.98 14.46
C GLN A 290 3.93 -9.65 13.05
N ILE A 291 4.32 -8.38 12.80
CA ILE A 291 4.98 -8.00 11.55
C ILE A 291 6.27 -8.80 11.44
N GLU A 292 6.29 -9.76 10.50
CA GLU A 292 7.44 -10.64 10.27
C GLU A 292 8.55 -9.86 9.55
N VAL A 293 9.69 -9.72 10.22
CA VAL A 293 10.92 -9.24 9.59
C VAL A 293 11.50 -10.41 8.78
N GLY A 294 11.88 -10.15 7.54
CA GLY A 294 12.60 -11.09 6.71
C GLY A 294 14.11 -10.94 6.86
N GLY A 295 14.85 -12.05 6.74
CA GLY A 295 16.30 -12.05 6.72
C GLY A 295 16.87 -13.31 6.06
N ILE A 296 18.20 -13.44 6.10
CA ILE A 296 18.89 -14.60 5.53
C ILE A 296 18.85 -15.84 6.46
N GLY A 297 18.36 -15.70 7.70
CA GLY A 297 18.36 -16.80 8.67
C GLY A 297 19.76 -17.22 9.13
N GLY A 298 20.67 -16.26 9.32
CA GLY A 298 22.05 -16.51 9.74
C GLY A 298 22.59 -15.42 10.65
N ILE A 299 23.59 -15.78 11.46
CA ILE A 299 24.34 -14.87 12.33
C ILE A 299 25.68 -14.59 11.65
N VAL A 300 26.01 -13.30 11.55
CA VAL A 300 27.31 -12.82 11.09
C VAL A 300 28.02 -12.09 12.22
N ASN A 301 29.32 -12.30 12.36
CA ASN A 301 30.17 -11.60 13.33
C ASN A 301 31.45 -11.12 12.66
N GLN A 302 32.09 -10.11 13.25
CA GLN A 302 33.33 -9.58 12.72
C GLN A 302 34.53 -10.43 13.15
N ASP A 303 35.41 -10.77 12.21
CA ASP A 303 36.68 -11.44 12.48
C ASP A 303 37.78 -10.45 12.90
N GLY A 304 38.94 -10.97 13.32
CA GLY A 304 40.08 -10.15 13.74
C GLY A 304 40.68 -9.26 12.65
N ALA A 305 40.33 -9.47 11.38
CA ALA A 305 40.74 -8.65 10.24
C ALA A 305 39.67 -7.62 9.83
N GLY A 306 38.55 -7.57 10.55
CA GLY A 306 37.47 -6.61 10.34
C GLY A 306 36.44 -7.03 9.29
N PHE A 307 36.45 -8.28 8.81
CA PHE A 307 35.45 -8.80 7.87
C PHE A 307 34.28 -9.44 8.62
N PHE A 308 33.07 -9.31 8.08
CA PHE A 308 31.91 -10.05 8.61
C PHE A 308 31.94 -11.48 8.09
N VAL A 309 31.95 -12.45 9.00
CA VAL A 309 31.96 -13.88 8.72
C VAL A 309 30.63 -14.47 9.15
N VAL A 310 30.07 -15.35 8.32
CA VAL A 310 28.90 -16.16 8.67
C VAL A 310 29.32 -17.15 9.75
N THR A 311 28.83 -17.00 10.98
CA THR A 311 29.19 -17.90 12.08
C THR A 311 28.23 -19.06 12.23
N MET A 312 26.95 -18.83 11.90
CA MET A 312 25.88 -19.82 12.04
C MET A 312 24.78 -19.54 11.03
N LEU A 313 24.21 -20.59 10.47
CA LEU A 313 22.95 -20.55 9.72
C LEU A 313 21.91 -21.36 10.50
N ALA A 314 20.70 -20.84 10.61
CA ALA A 314 19.58 -21.61 11.16
C ALA A 314 19.15 -22.67 10.15
N ASP A 315 18.85 -23.88 10.61
CA ASP A 315 18.52 -25.02 9.74
C ASP A 315 17.27 -24.78 8.86
N ASP A 316 16.32 -23.98 9.38
CA ASP A 316 15.11 -23.53 8.68
C ASP A 316 15.29 -22.16 7.99
N GLY A 317 16.48 -21.58 8.04
CA GLY A 317 16.82 -20.27 7.53
C GLY A 317 16.93 -20.22 6.00
N ALA A 318 16.67 -19.05 5.41
CA ALA A 318 16.72 -18.86 3.96
C ALA A 318 18.07 -19.23 3.32
N ALA A 319 19.17 -18.85 3.97
CA ALA A 319 20.52 -19.18 3.50
C ALA A 319 20.82 -20.69 3.60
N ALA A 320 20.34 -21.37 4.64
CA ALA A 320 20.53 -22.82 4.78
C ALA A 320 19.74 -23.60 3.73
N ARG A 321 18.49 -23.19 3.44
CA ARG A 321 17.67 -23.77 2.37
C ARG A 321 18.26 -23.58 0.97
N ASP A 322 18.88 -22.43 0.73
CA ASP A 322 19.55 -22.14 -0.54
C ASP A 322 20.87 -22.91 -0.68
N GLY A 323 21.62 -23.09 0.41
CA GLY A 323 22.82 -23.92 0.47
C GLY A 323 24.09 -23.33 -0.14
N ASN A 324 24.02 -22.16 -0.81
CA ASN A 324 25.20 -21.54 -1.43
C ASN A 324 26.02 -20.68 -0.46
N LEU A 325 25.46 -20.33 0.70
CA LEU A 325 26.14 -19.64 1.79
C LEU A 325 26.49 -20.64 2.88
N GLN A 326 27.74 -20.64 3.35
CA GLN A 326 28.23 -21.58 4.35
C GLN A 326 28.79 -20.87 5.58
N PRO A 327 28.71 -21.47 6.78
CA PRO A 327 29.48 -21.00 7.93
C PRO A 327 30.98 -20.91 7.59
N GLY A 328 31.60 -19.79 7.92
CA GLY A 328 32.99 -19.47 7.57
C GLY A 328 33.15 -18.57 6.34
N ASP A 329 32.10 -18.38 5.52
CA ASP A 329 32.15 -17.42 4.42
C ASP A 329 32.27 -15.98 4.94
N ARG A 330 33.15 -15.20 4.33
CA ARG A 330 33.29 -13.76 4.53
C ARG A 330 32.32 -13.01 3.61
N LEU A 331 31.50 -12.17 4.20
CA LEU A 331 30.60 -11.26 3.52
C LEU A 331 31.37 -9.98 3.14
N LEU A 332 31.57 -9.75 1.84
CA LEU A 332 32.31 -8.62 1.28
C LEU A 332 31.39 -7.42 0.99
N ALA A 333 30.20 -7.66 0.43
CA ALA A 333 29.24 -6.60 0.14
C ALA A 333 27.80 -7.12 0.15
N VAL A 334 26.86 -6.23 0.48
CA VAL A 334 25.41 -6.53 0.48
C VAL A 334 24.69 -5.54 -0.41
N ARG A 335 23.87 -6.05 -1.32
CA ARG A 335 22.86 -5.28 -2.06
C ARG A 335 21.48 -5.70 -1.54
N PRO A 336 20.88 -4.92 -0.61
CA PRO A 336 19.61 -5.27 0.05
C PRO A 336 18.37 -5.27 -0.86
N ARG A 337 18.43 -4.68 -2.06
CA ARG A 337 17.30 -4.54 -3.00
C ARG A 337 17.77 -4.70 -4.45
N GLU A 338 16.92 -5.21 -5.34
CA GLU A 338 17.29 -5.46 -6.75
C GLU A 338 17.74 -4.18 -7.48
N GLN A 339 17.06 -3.04 -7.28
CA GLN A 339 17.43 -1.75 -7.89
C GLN A 339 18.53 -0.97 -7.12
N GLY A 340 19.14 -1.55 -6.08
CA GLY A 340 20.15 -0.88 -5.24
C GLY A 340 21.60 -1.10 -5.70
N VAL A 341 22.53 -0.39 -5.08
CA VAL A 341 23.98 -0.65 -5.23
C VAL A 341 24.51 -1.59 -4.16
N TYR A 342 25.63 -2.25 -4.43
CA TYR A 342 26.36 -3.03 -3.42
C TYR A 342 26.99 -2.09 -2.40
N VAL A 343 26.78 -2.41 -1.12
CA VAL A 343 27.40 -1.73 0.03
C VAL A 343 28.51 -2.62 0.56
N ASP A 344 29.75 -2.13 0.57
CA ASP A 344 30.88 -2.81 1.21
C ASP A 344 30.61 -2.94 2.72
N THR A 345 30.74 -4.15 3.25
CA THR A 345 30.49 -4.43 4.67
C THR A 345 31.68 -4.10 5.55
N LYS A 346 32.89 -4.00 4.99
CA LYS A 346 34.11 -3.78 5.76
C LYS A 346 34.09 -2.40 6.40
N GLY A 347 34.29 -2.37 7.72
CA GLY A 347 34.33 -1.13 8.51
C GLY A 347 32.96 -0.61 8.94
N LEU A 348 31.85 -1.21 8.49
CA LEU A 348 30.51 -0.92 9.03
C LEU A 348 30.33 -1.56 10.42
N ASP A 349 29.44 -0.99 11.22
CA ASP A 349 29.00 -1.59 12.49
C ASP A 349 28.07 -2.79 12.26
N ALA A 350 28.00 -3.69 13.24
CA ALA A 350 27.23 -4.93 13.14
C ALA A 350 25.74 -4.69 12.89
N ASP A 351 25.13 -3.69 13.56
CA ASP A 351 23.71 -3.38 13.39
C ASP A 351 23.39 -2.93 11.97
N THR A 352 24.25 -2.10 11.37
CA THR A 352 24.12 -1.68 9.97
C THR A 352 24.18 -2.87 9.01
N VAL A 353 25.15 -3.78 9.18
CA VAL A 353 25.25 -4.98 8.32
C VAL A 353 24.03 -5.88 8.48
N MET A 354 23.58 -6.11 9.72
CA MET A 354 22.36 -6.87 9.98
C MET A 354 21.13 -6.22 9.34
N ASN A 355 21.02 -4.90 9.38
CA ASN A 355 19.93 -4.15 8.73
C ASN A 355 19.97 -4.25 7.21
N LEU A 356 21.15 -4.31 6.58
CA LEU A 356 21.28 -4.58 5.14
C LEU A 356 20.80 -6.01 4.79
N LEU A 357 21.09 -6.99 5.66
CA LEU A 357 20.64 -8.38 5.48
C LEU A 357 19.13 -8.56 5.73
N ARG A 358 18.54 -7.74 6.60
CA ARG A 358 17.10 -7.74 6.93
C ARG A 358 16.27 -6.99 5.90
N GLY A 359 14.96 -7.25 5.86
CA GLY A 359 14.02 -6.61 4.94
C GLY A 359 12.61 -7.19 5.11
N ARG A 360 11.74 -6.99 4.11
CA ARG A 360 10.43 -7.67 4.11
C ARG A 360 10.61 -9.14 3.74
N VAL A 361 9.82 -10.04 4.33
CA VAL A 361 9.77 -11.45 3.92
C VAL A 361 9.43 -11.55 2.42
N GLY A 362 10.07 -12.46 1.70
CA GLY A 362 9.89 -12.67 0.26
C GLY A 362 10.68 -11.70 -0.64
N THR A 363 11.35 -10.69 -0.07
CA THR A 363 12.21 -9.80 -0.87
C THR A 363 13.59 -10.39 -1.07
N LYS A 364 14.22 -10.11 -2.22
CA LYS A 364 15.58 -10.60 -2.50
C LYS A 364 16.67 -9.72 -1.90
N VAL A 365 17.76 -10.34 -1.50
CA VAL A 365 19.03 -9.71 -1.11
C VAL A 365 20.15 -10.38 -1.89
N ALA A 366 21.06 -9.59 -2.45
CA ALA A 366 22.24 -10.11 -3.11
C ALA A 366 23.49 -9.88 -2.26
N LEU A 367 24.32 -10.91 -2.14
CA LEU A 367 25.51 -10.95 -1.30
C LEU A 367 26.73 -11.22 -2.19
N ARG A 368 27.80 -10.47 -1.99
CA ARG A 368 29.13 -10.86 -2.48
C ARG A 368 29.88 -11.46 -1.30
N VAL A 369 30.29 -12.71 -1.45
CA VAL A 369 30.97 -13.47 -0.40
C VAL A 369 32.24 -14.09 -0.93
N THR A 370 33.13 -14.49 -0.04
CA THR A 370 34.28 -15.35 -0.34
C THR A 370 34.45 -16.36 0.77
N ASP A 371 35.12 -17.46 0.48
CA ASP A 371 35.57 -18.41 1.51
C ASP A 371 36.49 -17.73 2.56
N ASN A 372 36.72 -18.40 3.69
CA ASN A 372 37.55 -17.89 4.79
C ASN A 372 39.00 -17.51 4.34
N GLY A 373 39.48 -18.11 3.25
CA GLY A 373 40.78 -17.82 2.63
C GLY A 373 40.81 -16.61 1.69
N GLY A 374 39.66 -16.07 1.28
CA GLY A 374 39.57 -14.97 0.32
C GLY A 374 39.83 -15.37 -1.15
N GLY A 375 39.88 -16.67 -1.44
CA GLY A 375 40.31 -17.22 -2.73
C GLY A 375 39.17 -17.48 -3.71
N ASN A 376 37.91 -17.44 -3.26
CA ASN A 376 36.76 -17.80 -4.11
C ASN A 376 35.59 -16.80 -3.96
N PRO A 377 35.68 -15.60 -4.57
CA PRO A 377 34.61 -14.63 -4.55
C PRO A 377 33.42 -15.08 -5.41
N ARG A 378 32.21 -15.03 -4.84
CA ARG A 378 30.95 -15.39 -5.53
C ARG A 378 29.80 -14.46 -5.15
N GLU A 379 28.85 -14.34 -6.06
CA GLU A 379 27.60 -13.59 -5.86
C GLU A 379 26.46 -14.59 -5.58
N ILE A 380 25.69 -14.33 -4.52
CA ILE A 380 24.57 -15.17 -4.08
C ILE A 380 23.33 -14.28 -3.96
N ILE A 381 22.20 -14.69 -4.50
CA ILE A 381 20.93 -14.00 -4.36
C ILE A 381 20.00 -14.86 -3.52
N LEU A 382 19.59 -14.35 -2.36
CA LEU A 382 18.72 -15.05 -1.42
C LEU A 382 17.36 -14.35 -1.34
N GLU A 383 16.29 -15.13 -1.27
CA GLU A 383 14.97 -14.62 -0.89
C GLU A 383 14.85 -14.63 0.64
N ARG A 384 14.50 -13.49 1.25
CA ARG A 384 14.43 -13.35 2.71
C ARG A 384 13.29 -14.19 3.28
N GLY A 385 13.62 -15.14 4.15
CA GLY A 385 12.65 -15.88 4.96
C GLY A 385 12.31 -15.14 6.26
N ALA A 386 11.20 -15.50 6.90
CA ALA A 386 10.88 -15.00 8.24
C ALA A 386 12.00 -15.34 9.23
N ILE A 387 12.34 -14.40 10.12
CA ILE A 387 13.33 -14.60 11.18
C ILE A 387 12.70 -14.34 12.56
N TYR A 388 13.25 -14.95 13.61
CA TYR A 388 12.81 -14.81 15.01
C TYR A 388 13.13 -13.44 15.63
N VAL A 389 13.27 -12.39 14.83
CA VAL A 389 13.42 -11.00 15.26
C VAL A 389 12.19 -10.26 14.76
N GLY A 390 11.19 -10.08 15.63
CA GLY A 390 9.95 -9.39 15.32
C GLY A 390 9.97 -7.93 15.74
N GLY A 391 9.18 -7.10 15.06
CA GLY A 391 8.95 -5.72 15.47
C GLY A 391 8.98 -4.73 14.32
N ARG A 392 7.98 -3.88 14.27
CA ARG A 392 7.83 -2.83 13.25
C ARG A 392 9.09 -1.94 13.15
N GLU A 393 9.64 -1.55 14.30
CA GLU A 393 10.82 -0.69 14.39
C GLU A 393 12.07 -1.31 13.74
N VAL A 394 12.24 -2.64 13.85
CA VAL A 394 13.39 -3.34 13.26
C VAL A 394 13.30 -3.32 11.74
N LEU A 395 12.10 -3.58 11.19
CA LEU A 395 11.86 -3.50 9.76
C LEU A 395 12.05 -2.07 9.24
N GLU A 396 11.51 -1.07 9.94
CA GLU A 396 11.68 0.35 9.56
C GLU A 396 13.15 0.76 9.55
N ARG A 397 13.92 0.41 10.59
CA ARG A 397 15.38 0.68 10.62
C ARG A 397 16.14 -0.03 9.50
N ALA A 398 15.75 -1.25 9.15
CA ALA A 398 16.34 -1.97 8.02
C ALA A 398 16.08 -1.23 6.70
N LEU A 399 14.82 -0.84 6.44
CA LEU A 399 14.45 -0.13 5.23
C LEU A 399 15.11 1.26 5.13
N GLN A 400 15.20 1.99 6.24
CA GLN A 400 15.94 3.27 6.31
C GLN A 400 17.45 3.07 6.08
N THR A 401 18.03 1.97 6.55
CA THR A 401 19.43 1.63 6.29
C THR A 401 19.67 1.33 4.81
N HIS A 402 18.74 0.60 4.17
CA HIS A 402 18.79 0.36 2.72
C HIS A 402 18.73 1.68 1.97
N ALA A 403 17.83 2.57 2.40
CA ALA A 403 17.66 3.89 1.81
C ALA A 403 18.93 4.73 1.89
N ARG A 404 19.57 4.75 3.05
CA ARG A 404 20.78 5.54 3.27
C ARG A 404 22.00 5.01 2.53
N LEU A 405 22.20 3.70 2.52
CA LEU A 405 23.47 3.09 2.10
C LEU A 405 23.42 2.43 0.73
N SER A 406 22.27 1.88 0.36
CA SER A 406 22.08 1.08 -0.86
C SER A 406 21.18 1.76 -1.88
N ALA A 407 20.70 2.99 -1.64
CA ALA A 407 20.09 3.77 -2.69
C ALA A 407 21.05 3.79 -3.88
N ALA A 408 20.52 3.51 -5.07
CA ALA A 408 21.29 3.75 -6.28
C ALA A 408 21.86 5.16 -6.17
N ARG A 409 23.19 5.31 -6.23
CA ARG A 409 23.76 6.62 -6.61
C ARG A 409 23.01 6.97 -7.87
N VAL A 410 22.13 7.98 -7.79
CA VAL A 410 21.21 8.27 -8.89
C VAL A 410 22.08 8.70 -10.05
N ALA A 411 22.45 7.74 -10.90
CA ALA A 411 23.06 7.99 -12.17
C ALA A 411 21.89 8.35 -13.08
N LEU A 412 21.89 9.58 -13.57
CA LEU A 412 20.94 9.93 -14.61
C LEU A 412 21.19 9.00 -15.82
N PRO A 413 20.13 8.58 -16.55
CA PRO A 413 20.25 7.80 -17.78
C PRO A 413 21.22 8.43 -18.79
N ASP A 414 21.43 9.74 -18.71
CA ASP A 414 22.37 10.50 -19.54
C ASP A 414 23.71 10.75 -18.81
N GLY A 415 24.65 9.82 -18.97
CA GLY A 415 26.09 10.13 -18.95
C GLY A 415 26.69 10.68 -17.64
N GLY A 416 26.74 9.87 -16.58
CA GLY A 416 27.84 9.93 -15.61
C GLY A 416 27.76 10.93 -14.45
N ARG A 417 26.65 11.66 -14.27
CA ARG A 417 26.48 12.53 -13.08
C ARG A 417 26.15 11.69 -11.85
N GLN A 418 26.96 11.83 -10.80
CA GLN A 418 26.72 11.19 -9.50
C GLN A 418 26.27 12.25 -8.47
N PHE A 419 25.33 11.86 -7.61
CA PHE A 419 24.90 12.63 -6.45
C PHE A 419 25.36 11.89 -5.18
N PRO A 420 26.64 12.06 -4.77
CA PRO A 420 27.26 11.22 -3.75
C PRO A 420 26.83 11.55 -2.32
N SER A 421 26.12 12.66 -2.12
CA SER A 421 25.74 13.17 -0.80
C SER A 421 24.22 13.13 -0.60
N LEU A 422 23.77 13.16 0.64
CA LEU A 422 22.36 13.28 1.00
C LEU A 422 22.13 14.60 1.76
N ALA A 423 21.15 15.38 1.33
CA ALA A 423 20.62 16.51 2.09
C ALA A 423 19.38 16.05 2.85
N ILE A 424 19.37 16.27 4.17
CA ILE A 424 18.26 15.95 5.06
C ILE A 424 17.64 17.28 5.50
N LEU A 425 16.35 17.46 5.21
CA LEU A 425 15.60 18.68 5.52
C LEU A 425 14.91 18.58 6.88
N ARG A 426 14.57 19.71 7.49
CA ARG A 426 13.77 19.77 8.73
C ARG A 426 12.34 19.25 8.54
N SER A 427 11.80 19.31 7.32
CA SER A 427 10.54 18.66 6.95
C SER A 427 10.64 17.13 6.99
N GLY A 428 11.86 16.59 7.02
CA GLY A 428 12.15 15.17 6.93
C GLY A 428 12.46 14.66 5.53
N ASP A 429 12.28 15.49 4.50
CA ASP A 429 12.71 15.13 3.14
C ASP A 429 14.20 14.76 3.11
N VAL A 430 14.53 13.72 2.34
CA VAL A 430 15.88 13.20 2.17
C VAL A 430 16.16 13.15 0.67
N VAL A 431 17.14 13.95 0.24
CA VAL A 431 17.36 14.24 -1.17
C VAL A 431 18.80 13.94 -1.57
N PRO A 432 19.04 13.12 -2.60
CA PRO A 432 20.37 12.94 -3.15
C PRO A 432 20.87 14.23 -3.80
N CYS A 433 22.12 14.59 -3.56
CA CYS A 433 22.70 15.80 -4.11
C CYS A 433 24.23 15.69 -4.31
N ALA A 434 24.77 16.64 -5.07
CA ALA A 434 26.19 16.95 -5.14
C ALA A 434 26.38 18.35 -4.56
N VAL A 435 27.14 18.45 -3.47
CA VAL A 435 27.41 19.72 -2.80
C VAL A 435 28.54 20.44 -3.50
N GLU A 436 28.29 21.67 -3.97
CA GLU A 436 29.31 22.54 -4.56
C GLU A 436 30.00 23.35 -3.46
N VAL A 437 29.21 24.06 -2.68
CA VAL A 437 29.66 24.88 -1.56
C VAL A 437 28.63 24.87 -0.43
N MET A 438 29.10 25.12 0.78
CA MET A 438 28.30 25.23 1.99
C MET A 438 28.89 26.32 2.88
N ASP A 439 28.02 27.11 3.50
CA ASP A 439 28.40 28.13 4.48
C ASP A 439 27.35 28.20 5.60
N GLY A 440 27.51 29.15 6.53
CA GLY A 440 26.55 29.33 7.61
C GLY A 440 25.13 29.73 7.17
N ARG A 441 24.92 30.13 5.91
CA ARG A 441 23.63 30.54 5.35
C ARG A 441 22.91 29.39 4.64
N GLY A 442 23.61 28.34 4.24
CA GLY A 442 23.01 27.18 3.59
C GLY A 442 23.97 26.37 2.73
N ILE A 443 23.42 25.72 1.70
CA ILE A 443 24.16 24.91 0.73
C ILE A 443 23.81 25.30 -0.70
N ARG A 444 24.78 25.19 -1.60
CA ARG A 444 24.57 25.19 -3.05
C ARG A 444 24.81 23.79 -3.58
N VAL A 445 23.79 23.21 -4.20
CA VAL A 445 23.79 21.80 -4.59
C VAL A 445 23.20 21.57 -5.97
N ARG A 446 23.66 20.53 -6.66
CA ARG A 446 22.93 19.93 -7.79
C ARG A 446 22.18 18.71 -7.29
N THR A 447 20.94 18.51 -7.73
CA THR A 447 20.10 17.40 -7.27
C THR A 447 19.13 16.96 -8.37
N PRO A 448 18.84 15.66 -8.51
CA PRO A 448 17.92 15.16 -9.54
C PRO A 448 16.46 15.55 -9.29
N VAL A 449 16.13 16.04 -8.08
CA VAL A 449 14.77 16.43 -7.68
C VAL A 449 14.46 17.90 -8.02
N ALA A 450 15.46 18.70 -8.35
CA ALA A 450 15.24 20.04 -8.90
C ALA A 450 14.70 19.93 -10.33
N ASP A 451 13.98 20.95 -10.80
CA ASP A 451 13.32 20.95 -12.11
C ASP A 451 14.28 20.63 -13.28
N ALA A 452 15.47 21.23 -13.25
CA ALA A 452 16.56 21.01 -14.21
C ALA A 452 17.29 19.66 -14.04
N GLY A 453 16.79 18.76 -13.19
CA GLY A 453 17.33 17.41 -13.03
C GLY A 453 18.79 17.33 -12.58
N GLY A 454 19.30 18.38 -11.93
CA GLY A 454 20.68 18.48 -11.48
C GLY A 454 21.66 19.03 -12.51
N GLU A 455 21.17 19.61 -13.62
CA GLU A 455 21.99 20.40 -14.56
C GLU A 455 22.48 21.70 -13.93
N THR A 456 21.59 22.38 -13.21
CA THR A 456 21.88 23.65 -12.54
C THR A 456 21.91 23.47 -11.04
N ALA A 457 22.80 24.21 -10.37
CA ALA A 457 22.85 24.25 -8.92
C ALA A 457 21.72 25.12 -8.36
N VAL A 458 21.12 24.67 -7.26
CA VAL A 458 20.11 25.38 -6.47
C VAL A 458 20.66 25.69 -5.08
N THR A 459 20.18 26.75 -4.47
CA THR A 459 20.57 27.14 -3.11
C THR A 459 19.47 26.75 -2.13
N VAL A 460 19.85 26.00 -1.08
CA VAL A 460 18.95 25.62 0.01
C VAL A 460 19.36 26.38 1.27
N ALA A 461 18.41 27.11 1.85
CA ALA A 461 18.65 27.91 3.05
C ALA A 461 18.92 27.04 4.29
N ALA A 462 19.82 27.49 5.16
CA ALA A 462 20.18 26.81 6.41
C ALA A 462 18.96 26.51 7.30
N ALA A 463 17.96 27.40 7.31
CA ALA A 463 16.73 27.23 8.09
C ALA A 463 15.90 25.99 7.71
N LEU A 464 16.09 25.46 6.49
CA LEU A 464 15.41 24.26 5.99
C LEU A 464 16.25 22.99 6.16
N LEU A 465 17.55 23.12 6.41
CA LEU A 465 18.49 21.99 6.51
C LEU A 465 18.51 21.43 7.93
N ARG A 466 18.57 20.11 8.03
CA ARG A 466 18.87 19.41 9.28
C ARG A 466 20.30 18.88 9.29
N ALA A 467 20.69 18.20 8.21
CA ALA A 467 22.02 17.65 8.05
C ALA A 467 22.35 17.46 6.57
N VAL A 468 23.65 17.35 6.28
CA VAL A 468 24.18 16.87 5.01
C VAL A 468 25.14 15.73 5.29
N GLU A 469 24.84 14.55 4.74
CA GLU A 469 25.77 13.43 4.70
C GLU A 469 26.61 13.56 3.45
N LEU A 470 27.85 14.01 3.60
CA LEU A 470 28.79 14.21 2.50
C LEU A 470 29.34 12.88 1.99
N ASP A 471 29.45 11.90 2.89
CA ASP A 471 29.74 10.50 2.59
C ASP A 471 28.77 9.60 3.39
N PRO A 472 27.62 9.23 2.80
CA PRO A 472 26.62 8.38 3.46
C PRO A 472 27.15 6.98 3.81
N ALA A 473 28.14 6.48 3.05
CA ALA A 473 28.74 5.17 3.26
C ALA A 473 29.75 5.15 4.42
N ALA A 474 30.18 6.32 4.91
CA ALA A 474 31.07 6.39 6.06
C ALA A 474 30.42 5.74 7.30
N ALA A 475 31.07 4.69 7.79
CA ALA A 475 30.65 3.89 8.94
C ALA A 475 30.15 4.77 10.09
N SER A 476 29.04 4.42 10.74
CA SER A 476 28.54 5.16 11.90
C SER A 476 29.11 4.55 13.17
N ARG A 477 30.16 5.16 13.74
CA ARG A 477 30.56 4.82 15.12
C ARG A 477 29.55 5.44 16.07
N GLY A 478 28.91 4.62 16.89
CA GLY A 478 28.04 5.08 17.97
C GLY A 478 28.78 6.08 18.87
N ILE A 479 28.11 7.17 19.21
CA ILE A 479 28.63 8.13 20.20
C ILE A 479 28.08 7.74 21.57
N ASP A 480 28.95 7.64 22.57
CA ASP A 480 28.51 7.44 23.94
C ASP A 480 27.60 8.59 24.40
N ARG A 481 26.57 8.26 25.19
CA ARG A 481 25.54 9.20 25.64
C ARG A 481 26.12 10.40 26.38
N VAL A 482 27.15 10.21 27.21
CA VAL A 482 27.80 11.30 27.95
C VAL A 482 28.51 12.25 26.98
N ARG A 483 29.18 11.70 25.96
CA ARG A 483 29.85 12.51 24.93
C ARG A 483 28.82 13.28 24.10
N GLN A 484 27.71 12.66 23.75
CA GLN A 484 26.61 13.31 23.02
C GLN A 484 25.98 14.46 23.83
N GLU A 485 25.66 14.22 25.10
CA GLU A 485 25.10 15.24 25.99
C GLU A 485 26.04 16.44 26.12
N ARG A 486 27.36 16.22 26.21
CA ARG A 486 28.37 17.30 26.22
C ARG A 486 28.40 18.11 24.93
N LEU A 487 28.26 17.46 23.76
CA LEU A 487 28.20 18.13 22.46
C LEU A 487 26.93 18.97 22.28
N LEU A 488 25.82 18.54 22.89
CA LEU A 488 24.54 19.25 22.80
C LEU A 488 24.38 20.34 23.87
N THR A 489 25.14 20.28 24.95
CA THR A 489 25.06 21.29 26.02
C THR A 489 25.75 22.58 25.62
N VAL A 490 25.02 23.69 25.58
CA VAL A 490 25.56 25.04 25.35
C VAL A 490 26.16 25.58 26.65
N PRO A 491 27.49 25.79 26.73
CA PRO A 491 28.12 26.40 27.88
C PRO A 491 27.62 27.83 28.11
N ARG A 492 27.57 28.28 29.36
CA ARG A 492 27.04 29.61 29.70
C ARG A 492 27.76 30.75 28.98
N SER A 493 29.07 30.63 28.78
CA SER A 493 29.89 31.59 28.04
C SER A 493 29.56 31.69 26.54
N GLN A 494 28.74 30.78 26.01
CA GLN A 494 28.33 30.76 24.60
C GLN A 494 26.82 31.03 24.43
N ARG A 495 26.13 31.54 25.46
CA ARG A 495 24.68 31.85 25.37
C ARG A 495 24.37 32.88 24.29
N ASP A 496 25.20 33.93 24.19
CA ASP A 496 24.98 35.03 23.24
C ASP A 496 25.43 34.72 21.81
N ALA A 497 26.29 33.70 21.65
CA ALA A 497 26.80 33.26 20.36
C ALA A 497 26.94 31.71 20.33
N PRO A 498 25.82 30.98 20.30
CA PRO A 498 25.84 29.52 20.36
C PRO A 498 26.47 28.93 19.08
N PRO A 499 27.09 27.73 19.19
CA PRO A 499 27.56 27.00 18.02
C PRO A 499 26.39 26.59 17.14
N THR A 500 26.56 26.68 15.82
CA THR A 500 25.49 26.43 14.83
C THR A 500 25.67 25.13 14.06
N HIS A 501 26.85 24.51 14.14
CA HIS A 501 27.17 23.30 13.38
C HIS A 501 27.92 22.28 14.24
N LEU A 502 27.71 21.02 13.87
CA LEU A 502 28.53 19.89 14.30
C LEU A 502 29.07 19.19 13.05
N LEU A 503 30.39 19.12 12.91
CA LEU A 503 31.06 18.35 11.88
C LEU A 503 31.41 16.98 12.44
N ARG A 504 31.06 15.93 11.71
CA ARG A 504 31.54 14.57 11.96
C ARG A 504 32.70 14.28 11.02
N LEU A 505 33.82 13.88 11.58
CA LEU A 505 35.01 13.50 10.84
C LEU A 505 35.04 12.00 10.53
N ARG A 506 35.84 11.61 9.54
CA ARG A 506 35.97 10.24 9.03
C ARG A 506 36.53 9.27 10.07
N ASP A 507 37.40 9.74 10.96
CA ASP A 507 37.93 8.99 12.10
C ASP A 507 36.88 8.73 13.21
N GLY A 508 35.75 9.45 13.16
CA GLY A 508 34.64 9.36 14.11
C GLY A 508 34.58 10.51 15.12
N ASP A 509 35.53 11.44 15.09
CA ASP A 509 35.51 12.61 15.98
C ASP A 509 34.48 13.65 15.54
N TYR A 510 34.14 14.53 16.50
CA TYR A 510 33.15 15.58 16.33
C TYR A 510 33.74 16.95 16.65
N LEU A 511 33.56 17.89 15.73
CA LEU A 511 33.93 19.29 15.92
C LEU A 511 32.68 20.16 15.97
N ARG A 512 32.51 20.87 17.08
CA ARG A 512 31.37 21.77 17.30
C ARG A 512 31.79 23.22 17.18
N GLY A 513 31.11 23.98 16.34
CA GLY A 513 31.48 25.36 16.04
C GLY A 513 30.50 26.06 15.11
N ARG A 514 30.98 27.10 14.42
CA ARG A 514 30.25 27.81 13.36
C ARG A 514 30.96 27.56 12.04
N LEU A 515 30.32 26.84 11.13
CA LEU A 515 30.87 26.62 9.80
C LEU A 515 30.94 27.96 9.05
N GLU A 516 32.12 28.30 8.56
CA GLU A 516 32.34 29.51 7.76
C GLU A 516 32.27 29.18 6.27
N SER A 517 32.94 28.10 5.85
CA SER A 517 32.90 27.63 4.47
C SER A 517 33.22 26.14 4.37
N LEU A 518 32.71 25.48 3.34
CA LEU A 518 33.10 24.15 2.92
C LEU A 518 32.93 24.07 1.40
N ASP A 519 33.97 23.63 0.70
CA ASP A 519 34.03 23.47 -0.76
C ASP A 519 34.53 22.06 -1.13
N ALA A 520 35.05 21.89 -2.34
CA ALA A 520 35.56 20.60 -2.83
C ALA A 520 36.84 20.13 -2.12
N GLU A 521 37.62 21.03 -1.53
CA GLU A 521 38.97 20.75 -1.02
C GLU A 521 39.08 20.97 0.49
N THR A 522 38.40 21.98 1.04
CA THR A 522 38.56 22.39 2.43
C THR A 522 37.24 22.66 3.14
N ALA A 523 37.26 22.47 4.46
CA ALA A 523 36.23 22.93 5.39
C ALA A 523 36.86 23.85 6.43
N THR A 524 36.28 25.04 6.60
CA THR A 524 36.70 26.04 7.59
C THR A 524 35.60 26.23 8.63
N ILE A 525 35.96 26.00 9.90
CA ILE A 525 35.04 26.10 11.03
C ILE A 525 35.66 26.95 12.14
N ASP A 526 34.88 27.90 12.66
CA ASP A 526 35.21 28.62 13.87
C ASP A 526 34.83 27.79 15.11
N VAL A 527 35.85 27.41 15.89
CA VAL A 527 35.70 26.71 17.15
C VAL A 527 36.13 27.64 18.27
N ARG A 528 35.14 28.31 18.89
CA ARG A 528 35.33 29.21 20.05
C ARG A 528 36.23 30.43 19.76
N GLY A 529 36.11 31.02 18.57
CA GLY A 529 36.92 32.15 18.11
C GLY A 529 38.21 31.73 17.39
N GLU A 530 38.52 30.43 17.36
CA GLU A 530 39.68 29.89 16.66
C GLU A 530 39.26 29.27 15.32
N ARG A 531 39.75 29.82 14.22
CA ARG A 531 39.50 29.31 12.87
C ARG A 531 40.32 28.05 12.61
N LYS A 532 39.65 26.92 12.40
CA LYS A 532 40.26 25.64 12.03
C LYS A 532 39.97 25.29 10.58
N ARG A 533 41.02 24.87 9.85
CA ARG A 533 40.92 24.36 8.47
C ARG A 533 41.15 22.86 8.47
N LEU A 534 40.28 22.14 7.78
CA LEU A 534 40.28 20.69 7.67
C LEU A 534 40.22 20.30 6.19
N PRO A 535 40.89 19.21 5.77
CA PRO A 535 40.65 18.63 4.44
C PRO A 535 39.18 18.24 4.28
N ARG A 536 38.58 18.56 3.13
CA ARG A 536 37.19 18.23 2.82
C ARG A 536 36.91 16.72 2.88
N ALA A 537 37.88 15.90 2.51
CA ALA A 537 37.78 14.44 2.51
C ALA A 537 37.59 13.84 3.93
N ASP A 538 38.01 14.57 4.96
CA ASP A 538 37.90 14.14 6.36
C ASP A 538 36.50 14.44 6.92
N VAL A 539 35.75 15.37 6.35
CA VAL A 539 34.39 15.71 6.81
C VAL A 539 33.37 14.81 6.13
N VAL A 540 32.70 13.97 6.91
CA VAL A 540 31.70 13.00 6.40
C VAL A 540 30.27 13.45 6.63
N ARG A 541 30.01 14.27 7.66
CA ARG A 541 28.67 14.84 7.93
C ARG A 541 28.75 16.25 8.46
N VAL A 542 27.77 17.06 8.08
CA VAL A 542 27.53 18.40 8.63
C VAL A 542 26.12 18.43 9.20
N ILE A 543 25.99 18.73 10.49
CA ILE A 543 24.71 18.74 11.20
C ILE A 543 24.45 20.16 11.70
N TRP A 544 23.27 20.70 11.40
CA TRP A 544 22.86 22.02 11.88
C TRP A 544 22.34 21.93 13.31
N LEU A 545 22.80 22.84 14.15
CA LEU A 545 22.38 23.02 15.54
C LEU A 545 21.55 24.31 15.60
N HIS A 546 20.25 24.15 15.44
CA HIS A 546 19.28 25.24 15.40
C HIS A 546 18.99 25.77 16.81
N PRO A 547 19.17 27.07 17.09
CA PRO A 547 18.89 27.63 18.42
C PRO A 547 17.41 27.59 18.81
N ASP A 548 16.51 27.72 17.85
CA ASP A 548 15.04 27.65 18.00
C ASP A 548 14.55 26.26 18.42
N ASP A 549 15.32 25.19 18.13
CA ASP A 549 14.99 23.83 18.58
C ASP A 549 15.10 23.66 20.12
N ALA A 550 15.69 24.64 20.83
CA ALA A 550 15.81 24.64 22.30
C ALA A 550 14.60 25.28 23.02
N LEU A 551 13.69 25.92 22.28
CA LEU A 551 12.43 26.45 22.78
C LEU A 551 11.30 25.42 22.56
N PRO A 552 10.29 25.34 23.44
CA PRO A 552 9.15 24.46 23.20
C PRO A 552 8.46 24.91 21.91
N GLU A 553 8.43 23.99 20.94
CA GLU A 553 7.76 24.03 19.64
C GLU A 553 7.43 25.44 19.11
N ALA A 554 8.29 25.94 18.21
CA ALA A 554 7.80 26.86 17.20
C ALA A 554 6.65 26.13 16.49
N LYS A 555 5.42 26.61 16.74
CA LYS A 555 4.19 26.14 16.10
C LYS A 555 4.51 25.87 14.64
N GLY A 556 4.21 24.63 14.21
CA GLY A 556 4.29 24.25 12.81
C GLY A 556 3.71 25.37 11.97
N VAL A 557 4.40 25.71 10.90
CA VAL A 557 3.93 26.72 9.96
C VAL A 557 2.57 26.23 9.44
N ASP A 558 1.50 26.67 10.09
CA ASP A 558 0.12 26.52 9.65
C ASP A 558 0.00 27.31 8.36
N ARG A 559 0.34 26.67 7.24
CA ARG A 559 0.02 27.09 5.88
C ARG A 559 -1.06 26.16 5.34
N HIS A 560 -2.13 26.00 6.09
CA HIS A 560 -3.33 25.32 5.62
C HIS A 560 -4.44 26.35 5.48
N GLU A 561 -4.45 27.02 4.33
CA GLU A 561 -5.71 27.53 3.74
C GLU A 561 -5.57 27.98 2.27
N GLU A 562 -4.35 28.24 1.75
CA GLU A 562 -4.15 28.64 0.33
C GLU A 562 -3.16 27.79 -0.49
N ALA A 563 -2.51 26.77 0.08
CA ALA A 563 -1.49 26.00 -0.62
C ALA A 563 -2.12 24.87 -1.47
N GLY A 564 -1.72 24.75 -2.74
CA GLY A 564 -2.17 23.70 -3.67
C GLY A 564 -1.93 22.25 -3.18
N LEU A 565 -2.17 21.26 -4.05
CA LEU A 565 -2.14 19.86 -3.64
C LEU A 565 -0.74 19.41 -3.20
N LEU A 566 -0.54 19.22 -1.89
CA LEU A 566 0.71 18.70 -1.36
C LEU A 566 0.82 17.20 -1.62
N VAL A 567 1.94 16.78 -2.21
CA VAL A 567 2.26 15.37 -2.47
C VAL A 567 3.66 15.06 -1.97
N GLN A 568 3.86 13.83 -1.48
CA GLN A 568 5.17 13.33 -1.07
C GLN A 568 5.46 12.00 -1.76
N GLY A 569 6.48 12.00 -2.61
CA GLY A 569 7.03 10.80 -3.22
C GLY A 569 7.94 10.09 -2.22
N VAL A 570 7.62 8.85 -1.89
CA VAL A 570 8.41 8.01 -0.99
C VAL A 570 9.12 6.96 -1.83
N ALA A 571 10.43 7.08 -1.93
CA ALA A 571 11.30 6.15 -2.64
C ALA A 571 12.23 5.42 -1.67
N ALA A 572 12.94 4.44 -2.19
CA ALA A 572 14.07 3.85 -1.49
C ALA A 572 15.10 4.92 -1.12
N SER A 573 15.41 5.89 -1.99
CA SER A 573 16.48 6.88 -1.78
C SER A 573 16.15 7.98 -0.78
N GLY A 574 14.90 8.04 -0.31
CA GLY A 574 14.41 9.10 0.55
C GLY A 574 13.00 9.52 0.16
N ARG A 575 12.58 10.66 0.70
CA ARG A 575 11.27 11.25 0.42
C ARG A 575 11.42 12.68 -0.04
N VAL A 576 10.56 13.06 -0.97
CA VAL A 576 10.53 14.39 -1.60
C VAL A 576 9.10 14.90 -1.55
N THR A 577 8.92 16.09 -1.00
CA THR A 577 7.61 16.74 -0.90
C THR A 577 7.52 17.93 -1.85
N LEU A 578 6.44 18.00 -2.62
CA LEU A 578 6.12 19.09 -3.55
C LEU A 578 4.67 19.54 -3.37
N VAL A 579 4.41 20.82 -3.63
CA VAL A 579 3.07 21.29 -4.02
C VAL A 579 2.92 20.99 -5.51
N ALA A 580 2.12 19.99 -5.86
CA ALA A 580 1.96 19.52 -7.24
C ALA A 580 1.24 20.56 -8.10
N GLU A 581 1.82 20.88 -9.26
CA GLU A 581 1.31 21.85 -10.23
C GLU A 581 0.83 21.19 -11.53
N ARG A 582 1.50 20.12 -11.97
CA ARG A 582 1.19 19.37 -13.21
C ARG A 582 1.91 18.02 -13.24
N MET A 583 1.57 17.17 -14.21
CA MET A 583 2.29 15.94 -14.50
C MET A 583 2.65 15.82 -15.99
N GLU A 584 3.86 15.35 -16.30
CA GLU A 584 4.34 15.09 -17.66
C GLU A 584 5.01 13.71 -17.72
N ASP A 585 4.53 12.81 -18.59
CA ASP A 585 5.00 11.44 -18.87
C ASP A 585 5.03 10.45 -17.70
N ASN A 586 5.63 10.81 -16.57
CA ASN A 586 5.54 10.16 -15.24
C ASN A 586 6.18 11.07 -14.16
N LEU A 587 6.43 12.34 -14.47
CA LEU A 587 7.08 13.31 -13.59
C LEU A 587 6.01 14.25 -13.05
N ILE A 588 5.81 14.20 -11.73
CA ILE A 588 5.02 15.22 -11.04
C ILE A 588 5.93 16.43 -10.87
N ARG A 589 5.53 17.57 -11.43
CA ARG A 589 6.24 18.85 -11.27
C ARG A 589 5.50 19.75 -10.29
N GLY A 590 6.26 20.54 -9.56
CA GLY A 590 5.69 21.45 -8.57
C GLY A 590 6.72 22.25 -7.81
N GLN A 591 6.29 22.88 -6.71
CA GLN A 591 7.17 23.70 -5.86
C GLN A 591 7.60 22.97 -4.59
N SER A 592 8.90 22.96 -4.34
CA SER A 592 9.51 22.60 -3.08
C SER A 592 9.91 23.86 -2.31
N PRO A 593 9.62 23.96 -1.00
CA PRO A 593 10.15 25.03 -0.17
C PRO A 593 11.69 25.11 -0.15
N ALA A 594 12.37 23.98 -0.38
CA ALA A 594 13.83 23.90 -0.31
C ALA A 594 14.54 24.10 -1.65
N PHE A 595 13.94 23.61 -2.74
CA PHE A 595 14.60 23.59 -4.06
C PHE A 595 13.93 24.50 -5.08
N GLY A 596 12.83 25.17 -4.74
CA GLY A 596 12.00 25.90 -5.72
C GLY A 596 11.28 24.92 -6.63
N ALA A 597 11.26 25.18 -7.94
CA ALA A 597 10.71 24.25 -8.91
C ALA A 597 11.41 22.88 -8.82
N GLY A 598 10.62 21.83 -8.68
CA GLY A 598 11.09 20.47 -8.45
C GLY A 598 10.22 19.42 -9.13
N ARG A 599 10.69 18.17 -9.07
CA ARG A 599 10.06 17.02 -9.72
C ARG A 599 10.14 15.74 -8.88
N ILE A 600 9.11 14.91 -8.97
CA ILE A 600 9.06 13.55 -8.45
C ILE A 600 8.86 12.61 -9.64
N ASP A 601 9.78 11.65 -9.80
CA ASP A 601 9.64 10.58 -10.78
C ASP A 601 8.78 9.45 -10.20
N VAL A 602 7.60 9.28 -10.77
CA VAL A 602 6.63 8.25 -10.35
C VAL A 602 7.19 6.84 -10.57
N ASP A 603 8.11 6.63 -11.50
CA ASP A 603 8.74 5.32 -11.71
C ASP A 603 9.76 4.97 -10.62
N GLY A 604 10.32 5.98 -9.96
CA GLY A 604 11.31 5.84 -8.89
C GLY A 604 10.73 5.68 -7.48
N ILE A 605 9.44 5.97 -7.27
CA ILE A 605 8.80 5.92 -5.95
C ILE A 605 8.10 4.58 -5.69
N GLU A 606 8.04 4.19 -4.43
CA GLU A 606 7.24 3.04 -3.97
C GLU A 606 5.80 3.47 -3.66
N ARG A 607 5.63 4.72 -3.19
CA ARG A 607 4.35 5.30 -2.80
C ARG A 607 4.31 6.80 -3.07
N LEU A 608 3.11 7.31 -3.31
CA LEU A 608 2.80 8.74 -3.25
C LEU A 608 1.82 8.99 -2.10
N LEU A 609 2.20 9.84 -1.14
CA LEU A 609 1.31 10.32 -0.09
C LEU A 609 0.71 11.65 -0.53
N ILE A 610 -0.59 11.85 -0.31
CA ILE A 610 -1.32 13.03 -0.80
C ILE A 610 -2.03 13.70 0.38
N GLY A 611 -1.87 15.02 0.48
CA GLY A 611 -2.51 15.84 1.50
C GLY A 611 -2.14 15.42 2.92
N THR A 612 -3.14 15.26 3.78
CA THR A 612 -2.95 14.92 5.20
C THR A 612 -2.38 13.51 5.44
N ALA A 613 -2.33 12.65 4.40
CA ALA A 613 -1.64 11.34 4.49
C ALA A 613 -0.13 11.49 4.77
N ILE A 614 0.47 12.63 4.39
CA ILE A 614 1.88 12.94 4.63
C ILE A 614 2.16 13.03 6.13
N ALA A 615 1.34 13.78 6.87
CA ALA A 615 1.48 13.90 8.31
C ALA A 615 1.17 12.59 9.05
N ALA A 616 0.24 11.79 8.52
CA ALA A 616 -0.19 10.54 9.14
C ALA A 616 0.80 9.36 8.98
N ASP A 617 1.79 9.43 8.08
CA ASP A 617 2.77 8.35 7.89
C ASP A 617 3.74 8.23 9.08
N GLY A 618 3.90 9.30 9.87
CA GLY A 618 4.44 9.26 11.25
C GLY A 618 5.89 8.82 11.39
N GLU A 619 6.73 8.96 10.34
CA GLU A 619 8.13 8.55 10.39
C GLU A 619 8.99 9.45 11.28
N GLU A 620 9.89 8.85 12.06
CA GLU A 620 10.85 9.57 12.89
C GLU A 620 11.77 10.44 12.02
N LEU A 621 11.88 11.73 12.38
CA LEU A 621 12.73 12.67 11.64
C LEU A 621 14.21 12.36 11.90
N LEU A 622 14.95 12.07 10.83
CA LEU A 622 16.39 11.82 10.92
C LEU A 622 17.11 13.01 11.55
N TYR A 623 18.10 12.71 12.38
CA TYR A 623 18.91 13.69 13.11
C TYR A 623 18.14 14.53 14.14
N SER A 624 16.86 14.25 14.41
CA SER A 624 16.04 15.02 15.36
C SER A 624 16.60 15.06 16.79
N GLN A 625 17.44 14.11 17.18
CA GLN A 625 18.11 14.05 18.48
C GLN A 625 19.20 15.11 18.68
N TRP A 626 19.73 15.69 17.60
CA TRP A 626 20.82 16.67 17.66
C TRP A 626 20.31 18.09 17.93
N ARG A 627 19.72 18.32 19.10
CA ARG A 627 19.19 19.63 19.51
C ARG A 627 19.99 20.20 20.68
N LEU A 628 20.27 21.49 20.63
CA LEU A 628 21.00 22.18 21.71
C LEU A 628 20.17 22.19 23.00
N ARG A 629 20.87 22.10 24.13
CA ARG A 629 20.27 22.24 25.46
C ARG A 629 21.09 23.23 26.28
N PRO A 630 20.47 24.19 26.99
CA PRO A 630 21.20 25.07 27.87
C PRO A 630 21.80 24.29 29.05
N ALA A 631 23.01 24.65 29.47
CA ALA A 631 23.60 24.09 30.68
C ALA A 631 22.73 24.40 31.93
N PRO A 632 22.51 23.43 32.84
CA PRO A 632 21.71 23.63 34.06
C PRO A 632 22.15 24.85 34.85
N GLU A 633 21.20 25.56 35.46
CA GLU A 633 21.49 26.68 36.35
C GLU A 633 22.18 26.20 37.64
N PRO A 634 23.10 26.98 38.22
CA PRO A 634 23.74 26.57 39.47
C PRO A 634 22.67 26.59 40.56
N LYS A 635 22.59 25.52 41.36
CA LYS A 635 21.76 25.54 42.57
C LYS A 635 22.26 26.69 43.43
N ALA A 636 21.39 27.68 43.70
CA ALA A 636 21.70 28.72 44.66
C ALA A 636 22.09 28.04 45.96
N ALA A 637 23.27 28.37 46.50
CA ALA A 637 23.60 28.01 47.86
C ALA A 637 22.58 28.73 48.74
N SER A 638 21.61 28.01 49.31
CA SER A 638 20.86 28.52 50.44
C SER A 638 21.86 28.87 51.52
N GLY A 639 22.12 30.17 51.68
CA GLY A 639 22.85 30.71 52.81
C GLY A 639 22.21 30.19 54.08
N GLY A 640 23.05 29.71 55.00
CA GLY A 640 22.62 29.30 56.32
C GLY A 640 21.92 30.46 57.01
N ASP A 641 20.62 30.32 57.21
CA ASP A 641 19.91 31.18 58.12
C ASP A 641 20.30 30.81 59.55
N GLY A 642 20.77 31.84 60.24
CA GLY A 642 21.23 31.79 61.61
C GLY A 642 20.13 31.29 62.53
N GLN A 643 20.55 30.40 63.40
CA GLN A 643 19.83 29.96 64.58
C GLN A 643 19.53 31.15 65.50
N PRO A 644 18.26 31.43 65.85
CA PRO A 644 17.94 32.13 67.08
C PRO A 644 17.59 31.07 68.14
N GLY A 645 18.34 31.07 69.23
CA GLY A 645 17.97 30.33 70.41
C GLY A 645 16.73 30.92 71.07
N THR A 646 15.89 30.06 71.66
CA THR A 646 15.22 30.36 72.94
C THR A 646 14.88 29.06 73.65
N SER A 647 15.21 29.09 74.93
CA SER A 647 14.96 28.19 76.05
C SER A 647 13.50 28.08 76.49
N GLY A 648 13.20 27.00 77.23
CA GLY A 648 12.07 26.85 78.17
C GLY A 648 10.98 25.91 77.65
N GLY A 649 10.47 24.91 78.36
CA GLY A 649 10.54 24.54 79.77
C GLY A 649 9.28 23.72 80.09
N LYS A 650 9.50 22.58 80.78
CA LYS A 650 8.53 21.53 81.18
C LYS A 650 8.09 20.52 80.12
#